data_AF-A0AAW3A0R5-F1
#
_entry.id   AF-A0AAW3A0R5-F1
#
_cell.length_a   1.000
_cell.length_b   1.000
_cell.length_c   1.000
_cell.angle_alpha   90.00
_cell.angle_beta   90.00
_cell.angle_gamma   90.00
#
_symmetry.space_group_name_H-M   'P 1'
#
loop_
_entity.id
_entity.type
_entity.pdbx_description
1 polymer ?
#
loop_
_entity_poly.entity_id
_entity_poly.type
_entity_poly.pdbx_seq_one_letter_code
_entity_poly.pdbx_strand_id
1 'polypeptide(L)'
;MTDVEWASVPMADKHAFTKYMGELLREHPTEATEQQRRRYFETTMVDPRNLDPARTVRDEYERLKMGLPVQLKHPQRSLGVSQAIFETGDASLFDPGKVDALEEAMAQVKQVFTDYVRQRREGVSTETTRRKLANMLADLNVETQRHLSHMFKYAEERVRHEAREERKRQLSELQRLRRLVSSSSRQRASPSFESSTPIPTTDASVPEDAMCPLASSSEGVESSDAVHDVDSPTPARLAKMKRRAVLKRSLGKALGLEVEVVESLITELEAQEKFMQFCEVFARLTVSRGFRHGPEDECLDAYTESLRRLYSVDANKLSTLDVVQYLAAKEEAHPVDWAKRWYERLLRIPLEHTPEYRRLEAIRDGDSVALELQARAEREVDAPVSAGHEAARQAEREAAGGRTQQAVRLVEKMFMRPDDPRLKSLHERRLRYIAYLQMERQIAQSRENAKIFEGIEETTEAEECRRLYAQLMERKQRLAADSTAAFLTEGDGSGSVDRSAAAASAAVGTDVAATADNVNVFAQDAEAAALFEQISRITHSVIRTHTQETRRRSKAAAKAEVLARVLRLAGLTNADGSRAGRAEELQRLLQEKKDKVAQRLLNVLEADVKSDLEWMDAMDEAERPPLLPIPEGMSYVSAADVQAWKEIRDADRALSADPFRKNKKQFQPRLFGQPWQLPDKPLLFWGTGTRAVQQALEHAASDAERRRRGEPLAPPYPCPENPWGWRLVKDILDD
;
A
#
# COMPACT_ATOMS: atom_id res chain seq x y z
N MET A 1 49.86 30.93 33.94
CA MET A 1 50.06 31.80 35.12
C MET A 1 48.75 31.98 35.84
N THR A 2 48.76 31.79 37.15
CA THR A 2 47.59 32.02 38.01
C THR A 2 47.27 33.51 38.15
N ASP A 3 46.08 33.86 38.66
CA ASP A 3 45.64 35.26 38.82
C ASP A 3 46.58 36.07 39.73
N VAL A 4 47.12 35.42 40.76
CA VAL A 4 48.05 36.03 41.72
C VAL A 4 49.41 36.34 41.09
N GLU A 5 49.94 35.40 40.29
CA GLU A 5 51.19 35.59 39.56
C GLU A 5 51.07 36.70 38.50
N TRP A 6 49.92 36.80 37.82
CA TRP A 6 49.68 37.86 36.84
C TRP A 6 49.60 39.25 37.47
N ALA A 7 49.03 39.36 38.67
CA ALA A 7 48.97 40.62 39.40
C ALA A 7 50.38 41.16 39.71
N SER A 8 51.32 40.27 40.07
CA SER A 8 52.71 40.61 40.39
C SER A 8 53.61 40.98 39.19
N VAL A 9 53.15 40.80 37.95
CA VAL A 9 53.94 41.15 36.76
C VAL A 9 54.08 42.67 36.62
N PRO A 10 55.30 43.20 36.36
CA PRO A 10 55.52 44.62 36.06
C PRO A 10 54.67 45.12 34.90
N MET A 11 54.23 46.39 34.95
CA MET A 11 53.40 46.96 33.88
C MET A 11 54.10 46.98 32.51
N ALA A 12 55.43 47.11 32.47
CA ALA A 12 56.20 47.07 31.22
C ALA A 12 56.02 45.72 30.48
N ASP A 13 56.04 44.61 31.22
CA ASP A 13 55.88 43.27 30.65
C ASP A 13 54.42 42.97 30.29
N LYS A 14 53.46 43.52 31.07
CA LYS A 14 52.04 43.51 30.68
C LYS A 14 51.83 44.26 29.37
N HIS A 15 52.47 45.41 29.17
CA HIS A 15 52.40 46.14 27.90
C HIS A 15 53.03 45.36 26.73
N ALA A 16 54.19 44.73 26.93
CA ALA A 16 54.79 43.87 25.92
C ALA A 16 53.88 42.68 25.56
N PHE A 17 53.27 42.05 26.57
CA PHE A 17 52.26 41.00 26.38
C PHE A 17 51.04 41.50 25.61
N THR A 18 50.50 42.69 25.93
CA THR A 18 49.35 43.23 25.18
C THR A 18 49.69 43.51 23.72
N LYS A 19 50.91 43.98 23.42
CA LYS A 19 51.34 44.20 22.05
C LYS A 19 51.44 42.89 21.28
N TYR A 20 52.09 41.88 21.87
CA TYR A 20 52.20 40.53 21.32
C TYR A 20 50.83 39.88 21.09
N MET A 21 49.94 39.93 22.10
CA MET A 21 48.60 39.36 21.99
C MET A 21 47.71 40.12 21.01
N GLY A 22 47.88 41.44 20.87
CA GLY A 22 47.18 42.23 19.88
C GLY A 22 47.59 41.89 18.45
N GLU A 23 48.85 41.55 18.22
CA GLU A 23 49.35 41.05 16.93
C GLU A 23 48.88 39.61 16.68
N LEU A 24 49.04 38.72 17.68
CA LEU A 24 48.62 37.31 17.60
C LEU A 24 47.11 37.15 17.34
N LEU A 25 46.26 37.93 18.01
CA LEU A 25 44.81 37.87 17.81
C LEU A 25 44.36 38.42 16.46
N ARG A 26 45.18 39.26 15.80
CA ARG A 26 44.93 39.72 14.43
C ARG A 26 45.36 38.67 13.42
N GLU A 27 46.57 38.14 13.56
CA GLU A 27 47.18 37.29 12.53
C GLU A 27 46.78 35.81 12.67
N HIS A 28 46.76 35.28 13.90
CA HIS A 28 46.56 33.86 14.22
C HIS A 28 45.63 33.68 15.44
N PRO A 29 44.34 34.07 15.34
CA PRO A 29 43.45 34.05 16.50
C PRO A 29 43.29 32.66 17.11
N THR A 30 43.45 31.58 16.33
CA THR A 30 43.24 30.21 16.82
C THR A 30 44.37 29.67 17.70
N GLU A 31 45.53 30.32 17.71
CA GLU A 31 46.69 29.92 18.52
C GLU A 31 46.62 30.50 19.95
N ALA A 32 45.84 31.55 20.15
CA ALA A 32 45.63 32.17 21.46
C ALA A 32 44.70 31.33 22.34
N THR A 33 45.23 30.82 23.45
CA THR A 33 44.46 30.10 24.47
C THR A 33 43.43 31.01 25.16
N GLU A 34 42.36 30.43 25.69
CA GLU A 34 41.30 31.19 26.38
C GLU A 34 41.82 31.99 27.59
N GLN A 35 42.80 31.44 28.32
CA GLN A 35 43.47 32.15 29.41
C GLN A 35 44.23 33.39 28.91
N GLN A 36 44.96 33.30 27.80
CA GLN A 36 45.67 34.45 27.22
C GLN A 36 44.71 35.54 26.73
N ARG A 37 43.57 35.15 26.14
CA ARG A 37 42.50 36.07 25.72
C ARG A 37 41.88 36.79 26.90
N ARG A 38 41.63 36.07 27.99
CA ARG A 38 41.11 36.65 29.24
C ARG A 38 42.10 37.66 29.85
N ARG A 39 43.40 37.35 29.86
CA ARG A 39 44.44 38.30 30.33
C ARG A 39 44.57 39.53 29.45
N TYR A 40 44.44 39.38 28.14
CA TYR A 40 44.44 40.50 27.21
C TYR A 40 43.23 41.42 27.44
N PHE A 41 42.04 40.85 27.67
CA PHE A 41 40.85 41.61 28.05
C PHE A 41 41.03 42.31 29.40
N GLU A 42 41.49 41.61 30.43
CA GLU A 42 41.71 42.16 31.78
C GLU A 42 42.74 43.33 31.79
N THR A 43 43.65 43.37 30.81
CA THR A 43 44.69 44.42 30.71
C THR A 43 44.33 45.57 29.79
N THR A 44 43.59 45.32 28.70
CA THR A 44 43.28 46.34 27.68
C THR A 44 41.83 46.83 27.73
N MET A 45 40.95 46.11 28.42
CA MET A 45 39.49 46.28 28.41
C MET A 45 38.85 46.19 27.01
N VAL A 46 39.59 45.69 26.01
CA VAL A 46 39.10 45.47 24.66
C VAL A 46 38.67 44.01 24.53
N ASP A 47 37.39 43.77 24.27
CA ASP A 47 36.88 42.41 24.03
C ASP A 47 37.57 41.82 22.78
N PRO A 48 38.29 40.68 22.90
CA PRO A 48 38.89 39.98 21.76
C PRO A 48 37.89 39.63 20.66
N ARG A 49 36.58 39.59 20.96
CA ARG A 49 35.49 39.32 20.00
C ARG A 49 35.19 40.50 19.07
N ASN A 50 35.63 41.71 19.41
CA ASN A 50 35.46 42.91 18.59
C ASN A 50 36.49 43.01 17.46
N LEU A 51 37.53 42.15 17.46
CA LEU A 51 38.46 42.02 16.35
C LEU A 51 37.80 41.15 15.28
N ASP A 52 37.22 41.78 14.25
CA ASP A 52 36.50 41.10 13.18
C ASP A 52 37.41 40.11 12.43
N PRO A 53 37.27 38.79 12.66
CA PRO A 53 38.21 37.79 12.16
C PRO A 53 38.09 37.61 10.64
N ALA A 54 37.03 38.13 10.01
CA ALA A 54 36.85 38.12 8.56
C ALA A 54 37.87 39.03 7.83
N ARG A 55 38.34 40.10 8.48
CA ARG A 55 39.30 41.06 7.93
C ARG A 55 40.76 40.67 8.19
N THR A 56 41.03 39.91 9.25
CA THR A 56 42.39 39.71 9.76
C THR A 56 42.97 38.34 9.42
N VAL A 57 42.15 37.27 9.39
CA VAL A 57 42.60 35.92 9.07
C VAL A 57 42.78 35.78 7.55
N ARG A 58 44.05 35.77 7.11
CA ARG A 58 44.45 35.61 5.70
C ARG A 58 44.69 34.15 5.31
N ASP A 59 45.00 33.29 6.27
CA ASP A 59 45.25 31.87 6.01
C ASP A 59 43.94 31.09 5.77
N GLU A 60 43.89 30.36 4.67
CA GLU A 60 42.72 29.60 4.21
C GLU A 60 42.38 28.45 5.17
N TYR A 61 43.41 27.83 5.78
CA TYR A 61 43.23 26.73 6.73
C TYR A 61 42.61 27.22 8.05
N GLU A 62 43.06 28.38 8.55
CA GLU A 62 42.50 28.98 9.75
C GLU A 62 41.08 29.52 9.53
N ARG A 63 40.79 30.07 8.34
CA ARG A 63 39.42 30.45 7.95
C ARG A 63 38.48 29.25 7.95
N LEU A 64 38.90 28.11 7.39
CA LEU A 64 38.16 26.85 7.42
C LEU A 64 37.91 26.36 8.86
N LYS A 65 38.92 26.40 9.72
CA LYS A 65 38.81 26.02 11.15
C LYS A 65 37.82 26.92 11.91
N MET A 66 37.69 28.18 11.50
CA MET A 66 36.79 29.18 12.09
C MET A 66 35.41 29.26 11.40
N GLY A 67 35.17 28.47 10.35
CA GLY A 67 33.92 28.52 9.59
C GLY A 67 33.73 29.81 8.77
N LEU A 68 34.80 30.54 8.48
CA LEU A 68 34.78 31.78 7.69
C LEU A 68 34.81 31.46 6.17
N PRO A 69 34.24 32.33 5.31
CA PRO A 69 34.21 32.10 3.85
C PRO A 69 35.63 32.07 3.27
N VAL A 70 35.98 31.05 2.49
CA VAL A 70 37.28 30.93 1.80
C VAL A 70 37.09 31.12 0.30
N GLN A 71 37.87 32.01 -0.32
CA GLN A 71 37.94 32.14 -1.77
C GLN A 71 39.09 31.27 -2.29
N LEU A 72 38.78 30.06 -2.76
CA LEU A 72 39.78 29.17 -3.35
C LEU A 72 40.27 29.76 -4.69
N LYS A 73 41.57 30.05 -4.80
CA LYS A 73 42.17 30.65 -6.01
C LYS A 73 42.15 29.74 -7.26
N HIS A 74 41.78 28.47 -7.13
CA HIS A 74 41.71 27.53 -8.26
C HIS A 74 40.53 26.53 -8.11
N PRO A 75 39.38 26.77 -8.77
CA PRO A 75 38.21 25.89 -8.68
C PRO A 75 38.34 24.58 -9.49
N GLN A 76 39.39 24.42 -10.31
CA GLN A 76 39.47 23.35 -11.30
C GLN A 76 40.24 22.09 -10.87
N ARG A 77 40.87 22.07 -9.69
CA ARG A 77 41.54 20.87 -9.17
C ARG A 77 40.77 20.29 -8.00
N SER A 78 40.08 19.19 -8.29
CA SER A 78 39.39 18.29 -7.37
C SER A 78 38.34 18.96 -6.47
N LEU A 79 37.29 19.49 -7.09
CA LEU A 79 35.98 19.57 -6.44
C LEU A 79 35.57 18.16 -6.01
N GLY A 80 35.63 17.88 -4.71
CA GLY A 80 34.95 16.73 -4.14
C GLY A 80 33.45 16.82 -4.48
N VAL A 81 32.80 15.68 -4.71
CA VAL A 81 31.36 15.62 -5.05
C VAL A 81 30.51 16.42 -4.05
N SER A 82 30.90 16.43 -2.77
CA SER A 82 30.29 17.23 -1.72
C SER A 82 30.37 18.75 -1.97
N GLN A 83 31.47 19.24 -2.54
CA GLN A 83 31.73 20.66 -2.76
C GLN A 83 31.09 21.17 -4.05
N ALA A 84 31.02 20.34 -5.10
CA ALA A 84 30.24 20.64 -6.31
C ALA A 84 28.72 20.75 -6.02
N ILE A 85 28.22 19.96 -5.06
CA ILE A 85 26.83 20.05 -4.58
C ILE A 85 26.60 21.29 -3.70
N PHE A 86 27.64 21.87 -3.11
CA PHE A 86 27.56 23.14 -2.36
C PHE A 86 27.53 24.35 -3.30
N GLU A 87 28.29 24.31 -4.40
CA GLU A 87 28.41 25.44 -5.35
C GLU A 87 27.26 25.53 -6.38
N THR A 88 26.52 24.46 -6.69
CA THR A 88 25.27 24.56 -7.49
C THR A 88 24.06 25.05 -6.69
N GLY A 89 24.30 25.67 -5.53
CA GLY A 89 23.30 26.11 -4.56
C GLY A 89 22.52 27.36 -4.95
N ASP A 90 21.89 27.37 -6.13
CA ASP A 90 20.71 28.20 -6.32
C ASP A 90 19.58 27.56 -5.50
N ALA A 91 18.97 28.32 -4.59
CA ALA A 91 17.88 27.81 -3.74
C ALA A 91 16.77 27.19 -4.59
N SER A 92 16.42 25.94 -4.31
CA SER A 92 15.38 25.21 -5.06
C SER A 92 14.01 25.77 -4.74
N LEU A 93 13.08 25.73 -5.69
CA LEU A 93 11.67 26.10 -5.48
C LEU A 93 11.04 25.34 -4.28
N PHE A 94 11.48 24.12 -4.02
CA PHE A 94 10.98 23.28 -2.91
C PHE A 94 11.68 23.54 -1.56
N ASP A 95 12.57 24.53 -1.47
CA ASP A 95 13.14 24.91 -0.19
C ASP A 95 12.09 25.61 0.69
N PRO A 96 12.09 25.38 2.01
CA PRO A 96 11.06 25.93 2.91
C PRO A 96 11.04 27.48 2.92
N GLY A 97 12.10 28.14 2.46
CA GLY A 97 12.14 29.60 2.30
C GLY A 97 11.48 30.13 1.02
N LYS A 98 11.02 29.26 0.11
CA LYS A 98 10.42 29.62 -1.20
C LYS A 98 9.00 29.06 -1.40
N VAL A 99 8.30 28.75 -0.31
CA VAL A 99 6.95 28.15 -0.35
C VAL A 99 5.94 29.03 -1.11
N ASP A 100 6.00 30.36 -0.96
CA ASP A 100 5.08 31.28 -1.66
C ASP A 100 5.24 31.19 -3.19
N ALA A 101 6.49 31.12 -3.67
CA ALA A 101 6.79 30.96 -5.10
C ALA A 101 6.40 29.56 -5.61
N LEU A 102 6.52 28.53 -4.75
CA LEU A 102 6.05 27.19 -5.06
C LEU A 102 4.53 27.17 -5.21
N GLU A 103 3.79 27.82 -4.30
CA GLU A 103 2.33 27.91 -4.37
C GLU A 103 1.87 28.62 -5.65
N GLU A 104 2.50 29.75 -6.01
CA GLU A 104 2.20 30.46 -7.24
C GLU A 104 2.46 29.59 -8.48
N ALA A 105 3.59 28.88 -8.52
CA ALA A 105 3.91 27.95 -9.61
C ALA A 105 2.89 26.80 -9.68
N MET A 106 2.47 26.24 -8.54
CA MET A 106 1.46 25.19 -8.48
C MET A 106 0.09 25.69 -8.93
N ALA A 107 -0.29 26.92 -8.57
CA ALA A 107 -1.52 27.55 -9.02
C ALA A 107 -1.54 27.75 -10.55
N GLN A 108 -0.43 28.22 -11.14
CA GLN A 108 -0.29 28.32 -12.59
C GLN A 108 -0.41 26.96 -13.29
N VAL A 109 0.23 25.92 -12.74
CA VAL A 109 0.12 24.55 -13.25
C VAL A 109 -1.32 24.05 -13.16
N LYS A 110 -2.02 24.28 -12.04
CA LYS A 110 -3.44 23.93 -11.85
C LYS A 110 -4.34 24.63 -12.88
N GLN A 111 -4.13 25.92 -13.14
CA GLN A 111 -4.92 26.67 -14.14
C GLN A 111 -4.81 26.02 -15.53
N VAL A 112 -3.59 25.74 -16.01
CA VAL A 112 -3.41 25.11 -17.33
C VAL A 112 -3.95 23.67 -17.34
N PHE A 113 -3.86 22.93 -16.23
CA PHE A 113 -4.49 21.61 -16.11
C PHE A 113 -6.02 21.68 -16.17
N THR A 114 -6.60 22.69 -15.53
CA THR A 114 -8.06 22.94 -15.55
C THR A 114 -8.53 23.17 -16.99
N ASP A 115 -7.84 24.04 -17.73
CA ASP A 115 -8.09 24.28 -19.16
C ASP A 115 -7.93 23.01 -19.98
N TYR A 116 -6.85 22.24 -19.74
CA TYR A 116 -6.60 20.98 -20.43
C TYR A 116 -7.71 19.95 -20.20
N VAL A 117 -8.16 19.76 -18.95
CA VAL A 117 -9.22 18.80 -18.61
C VAL A 117 -10.57 19.24 -19.21
N ARG A 118 -10.92 20.53 -19.14
CA ARG A 118 -12.14 21.07 -19.76
C ARG A 118 -12.14 20.87 -21.28
N GLN A 119 -11.07 21.30 -21.96
CA GLN A 119 -10.91 21.09 -23.41
C GLN A 119 -10.96 19.62 -23.80
N ARG A 120 -10.38 18.74 -22.99
CA ARG A 120 -10.41 17.29 -23.22
C ARG A 120 -11.82 16.70 -23.06
N ARG A 121 -12.60 17.17 -22.08
CA ARG A 121 -14.01 16.74 -21.88
C ARG A 121 -14.90 17.22 -23.02
N GLU A 122 -14.69 18.45 -23.48
CA GLU A 122 -15.45 19.08 -24.58
C GLU A 122 -15.03 18.58 -25.97
N GLY A 123 -13.88 17.91 -26.10
CA GLY A 123 -13.35 17.43 -27.37
C GLY A 123 -12.68 18.51 -28.24
N VAL A 124 -12.27 19.63 -27.64
CA VAL A 124 -11.59 20.77 -28.31
C VAL A 124 -10.07 20.50 -28.40
N SER A 125 -9.37 21.20 -29.29
CA SER A 125 -7.91 21.06 -29.45
C SER A 125 -7.15 21.28 -28.13
N THR A 126 -6.45 20.23 -27.69
CA THR A 126 -5.65 20.22 -26.45
C THR A 126 -4.15 20.41 -26.70
N GLU A 127 -3.72 20.65 -27.94
CA GLU A 127 -2.29 20.66 -28.28
C GLU A 127 -1.54 21.82 -27.62
N THR A 128 -2.14 23.00 -27.57
CA THR A 128 -1.53 24.21 -27.01
C THR A 128 -1.37 24.09 -25.50
N THR A 129 -2.41 23.62 -24.80
CA THR A 129 -2.39 23.35 -23.35
C THR A 129 -1.41 22.22 -23.02
N ARG A 130 -1.37 21.15 -23.83
CA ARG A 130 -0.39 20.07 -23.68
C ARG A 130 1.06 20.56 -23.83
N ARG A 131 1.35 21.44 -24.79
CA ARG A 131 2.69 22.04 -24.95
C ARG A 131 3.06 22.93 -23.76
N LYS A 132 2.13 23.76 -23.26
CA LYS A 132 2.33 24.58 -22.06
C LYS A 132 2.61 23.72 -20.82
N LEU A 133 1.82 22.66 -20.60
CA LEU A 133 2.04 21.70 -19.53
C LEU A 133 3.40 20.99 -19.65
N ALA A 134 3.81 20.60 -20.87
CA ALA A 134 5.11 19.98 -21.09
C ALA A 134 6.28 20.91 -20.75
N ASN A 135 6.16 22.21 -21.08
CA ASN A 135 7.17 23.21 -20.73
C ASN A 135 7.25 23.41 -19.21
N MET A 136 6.11 23.63 -18.54
CA MET A 136 6.09 23.77 -17.08
C MET A 136 6.56 22.50 -16.36
N LEU A 137 6.30 21.32 -16.94
CA LEU A 137 6.84 20.07 -16.43
C LEU A 137 8.36 19.99 -16.57
N ALA A 138 8.92 20.48 -17.67
CA ALA A 138 10.36 20.52 -17.85
C ALA A 138 11.01 21.42 -16.78
N ASP A 139 10.42 22.60 -16.53
CA ASP A 139 10.88 23.54 -15.50
C ASP A 139 10.77 22.94 -14.09
N LEU A 140 9.62 22.32 -13.78
CA LEU A 140 9.41 21.62 -12.52
C LEU A 140 10.33 20.42 -12.35
N ASN A 141 10.64 19.69 -13.44
CA ASN A 141 11.63 18.62 -13.41
C ASN A 141 12.98 19.21 -12.97
N VAL A 142 13.49 20.25 -13.63
CA VAL A 142 14.75 20.91 -13.23
C VAL A 142 14.75 21.30 -11.75
N GLU A 143 13.67 21.87 -11.24
CA GLU A 143 13.55 22.21 -9.81
C GLU A 143 13.51 20.99 -8.90
N THR A 144 12.83 19.90 -9.27
CA THR A 144 12.89 18.64 -8.51
C THR A 144 14.29 18.04 -8.54
N GLN A 145 15.05 18.21 -9.62
CA GLN A 145 16.43 17.75 -9.70
C GLN A 145 17.32 18.52 -8.73
N ARG A 146 17.15 19.84 -8.65
CA ARG A 146 17.80 20.68 -7.65
C ARG A 146 17.40 20.22 -6.26
N HIS A 147 16.11 20.14 -5.95
CA HIS A 147 15.63 19.72 -4.64
C HIS A 147 16.13 18.35 -4.19
N LEU A 148 16.13 17.33 -5.06
CA LEU A 148 16.64 16.00 -4.71
C LEU A 148 18.11 16.05 -4.29
N SER A 149 18.93 16.93 -4.88
CA SER A 149 20.31 17.13 -4.44
C SER A 149 20.42 17.82 -3.07
N HIS A 150 19.49 18.71 -2.75
CA HIS A 150 19.40 19.38 -1.44
C HIS A 150 18.82 18.47 -0.35
N MET A 151 17.86 17.60 -0.67
CA MET A 151 17.29 16.60 0.24
C MET A 151 18.36 15.73 0.90
N PHE A 152 19.39 15.32 0.15
CA PHE A 152 20.52 14.57 0.69
C PHE A 152 21.36 15.34 1.73
N LYS A 153 21.21 16.66 1.83
CA LYS A 153 21.86 17.50 2.85
C LYS A 153 21.08 17.52 4.17
N TYR A 154 19.75 17.38 4.15
CA TYR A 154 18.91 17.51 5.33
C TYR A 154 19.04 16.31 6.28
N ALA A 155 18.90 16.56 7.58
CA ALA A 155 19.00 15.56 8.65
C ALA A 155 17.98 14.41 8.49
N GLU A 156 16.82 14.68 7.90
CA GLU A 156 15.80 13.66 7.63
C GLU A 156 16.27 12.58 6.66
N GLU A 157 17.05 12.90 5.63
CA GLU A 157 17.60 11.86 4.75
C GLU A 157 18.67 11.03 5.45
N ARG A 158 19.39 11.59 6.43
CA ARG A 158 20.30 10.80 7.27
C ARG A 158 19.52 9.80 8.13
N VAL A 159 18.41 10.23 8.73
CA VAL A 159 17.51 9.33 9.49
C VAL A 159 16.90 8.27 8.58
N ARG A 160 16.41 8.65 7.39
CA ARG A 160 15.88 7.69 6.40
C ARG A 160 16.96 6.72 5.91
N HIS A 161 18.20 7.18 5.75
CA HIS A 161 19.33 6.34 5.38
C HIS A 161 19.65 5.33 6.48
N GLU A 162 19.74 5.77 7.73
CA GLU A 162 19.95 4.87 8.88
C GLU A 162 18.84 3.82 8.99
N ALA A 163 17.57 4.22 8.85
CA ALA A 163 16.45 3.29 8.82
C ALA A 163 16.52 2.28 7.65
N ARG A 164 16.96 2.72 6.46
CA ARG A 164 17.18 1.83 5.31
C ARG A 164 18.32 0.84 5.58
N GLU A 165 19.42 1.29 6.17
CA GLU A 165 20.56 0.43 6.52
C GLU A 165 20.19 -0.59 7.61
N GLU A 166 19.42 -0.19 8.62
CA GLU A 166 18.90 -1.10 9.64
C GLU A 166 18.02 -2.20 9.02
N ARG A 167 17.09 -1.81 8.14
CA ARG A 167 16.26 -2.79 7.40
C ARG A 167 17.09 -3.73 6.54
N LYS A 168 18.11 -3.23 5.85
CA LYS A 168 19.02 -4.08 5.05
C LYS A 168 19.70 -5.13 5.92
N ARG A 169 20.17 -4.76 7.11
CA ARG A 169 20.78 -5.68 8.08
C ARG A 169 19.79 -6.75 8.55
N GLN A 170 18.58 -6.36 8.90
CA GLN A 170 17.53 -7.30 9.32
C GLN A 170 17.17 -8.28 8.20
N LEU A 171 17.00 -7.80 6.97
CA LEU A 171 16.70 -8.67 5.82
C LEU A 171 17.86 -9.61 5.48
N SER A 172 19.11 -9.15 5.61
CA SER A 172 20.28 -10.00 5.33
C SER A 172 20.47 -11.10 6.37
N GLU A 173 20.16 -10.80 7.62
CA GLU A 173 20.12 -11.77 8.71
C GLU A 173 19.03 -12.83 8.46
N LEU A 174 17.81 -12.41 8.13
CA LEU A 174 16.72 -13.34 7.78
C LEU A 174 17.09 -14.26 6.62
N GLN A 175 17.72 -13.72 5.57
CA GLN A 175 18.19 -14.54 4.47
C GLN A 175 19.29 -15.53 4.86
N ARG A 176 20.22 -15.12 5.72
CA ARG A 176 21.27 -16.00 6.25
C ARG A 176 20.62 -17.15 7.02
N LEU A 177 19.65 -16.84 7.90
CA LEU A 177 18.91 -17.83 8.68
C LEU A 177 18.12 -18.79 7.79
N ARG A 178 17.43 -18.28 6.75
CA ARG A 178 16.73 -19.11 5.76
C ARG A 178 17.66 -20.11 5.07
N ARG A 179 18.90 -19.71 4.74
CA ARG A 179 19.89 -20.64 4.17
C ARG A 179 20.30 -21.72 5.16
N LEU A 180 20.43 -21.36 6.44
CA LEU A 180 20.73 -22.33 7.49
C LEU A 180 19.60 -23.36 7.63
N VAL A 181 18.34 -22.91 7.64
CA VAL A 181 17.14 -23.79 7.63
C VAL A 181 17.17 -24.75 6.43
N SER A 182 17.32 -24.21 5.22
CA SER A 182 17.34 -25.02 3.99
C SER A 182 18.53 -25.99 3.94
N SER A 183 19.66 -25.65 4.56
CA SER A 183 20.83 -26.53 4.65
C SER A 183 20.68 -27.62 5.71
N SER A 184 20.02 -27.32 6.83
CA SER A 184 19.74 -28.28 7.92
C SER A 184 18.67 -29.30 7.51
N SER A 185 17.63 -28.85 6.79
CA SER A 185 16.63 -29.73 6.16
C SER A 185 17.27 -30.77 5.22
N ARG A 186 18.27 -30.36 4.42
CA ARG A 186 19.01 -31.27 3.53
C ARG A 186 19.90 -32.28 4.28
N GLN A 187 20.43 -31.92 5.45
CA GLN A 187 21.23 -32.84 6.27
C GLN A 187 20.37 -33.86 7.03
N ARG A 188 19.13 -33.52 7.39
CA ARG A 188 18.19 -34.46 8.04
C ARG A 188 17.62 -35.52 7.10
N ALA A 189 17.59 -35.26 5.79
CA ALA A 189 17.09 -36.20 4.77
C ALA A 189 18.15 -37.21 4.29
N SER A 190 19.38 -37.15 4.80
CA SER A 190 20.39 -38.20 4.62
C SER A 190 20.42 -39.07 5.87
N PRO A 191 20.03 -40.36 5.82
CA PRO A 191 20.23 -41.22 6.98
C PRO A 191 21.74 -41.39 7.18
N SER A 192 22.20 -41.06 8.38
CA SER A 192 23.56 -41.31 8.83
C SER A 192 23.82 -42.82 8.82
N PHE A 193 24.50 -43.33 7.79
CA PHE A 193 25.16 -44.62 7.89
C PHE A 193 26.38 -44.45 8.81
N GLU A 194 26.33 -45.18 9.92
CA GLU A 194 27.40 -45.33 10.89
C GLU A 194 28.70 -45.76 10.19
N SER A 195 29.79 -45.06 10.48
CA SER A 195 31.11 -45.39 9.96
C SER A 195 31.66 -46.63 10.66
N SER A 196 31.65 -47.77 9.98
CA SER A 196 32.55 -48.88 10.27
C SER A 196 33.74 -48.86 9.30
N THR A 197 34.92 -48.72 9.88
CA THR A 197 36.27 -48.83 9.29
C THR A 197 36.43 -49.92 8.21
N PRO A 198 37.17 -49.68 7.11
CA PRO A 198 37.62 -50.77 6.25
C PRO A 198 39.05 -51.22 6.57
N ILE A 199 39.23 -52.53 6.67
CA ILE A 199 40.50 -53.27 6.61
C ILE A 199 40.83 -53.48 5.12
N PRO A 200 42.10 -53.40 4.68
CA PRO A 200 42.45 -53.55 3.27
C PRO A 200 42.71 -55.01 2.92
N THR A 201 42.19 -55.46 1.78
CA THR A 201 42.70 -56.63 1.06
C THR A 201 42.74 -56.34 -0.44
N THR A 202 43.96 -56.40 -0.96
CA THR A 202 44.35 -56.66 -2.35
C THR A 202 43.62 -57.87 -2.94
N ASP A 203 43.13 -57.77 -4.17
CA ASP A 203 43.71 -58.55 -5.28
C ASP A 203 43.13 -58.18 -6.65
N ALA A 204 43.99 -58.38 -7.64
CA ALA A 204 43.88 -58.00 -9.04
C ALA A 204 42.94 -58.90 -9.86
N SER A 205 42.35 -58.36 -10.93
CA SER A 205 42.47 -58.93 -12.28
C SER A 205 41.72 -58.10 -13.34
N VAL A 206 42.42 -57.83 -14.43
CA VAL A 206 41.98 -57.42 -15.78
C VAL A 206 42.07 -58.69 -16.65
N PRO A 207 41.23 -58.93 -17.68
CA PRO A 207 41.51 -58.48 -19.06
C PRO A 207 40.27 -57.87 -19.77
N GLU A 208 40.46 -56.84 -20.61
CA GLU A 208 40.45 -56.87 -22.10
C GLU A 208 39.10 -57.36 -22.69
N ASP A 209 38.43 -56.72 -23.65
CA ASP A 209 38.96 -56.07 -24.84
C ASP A 209 37.83 -55.35 -25.63
N ALA A 210 38.26 -54.55 -26.61
CA ALA A 210 37.57 -54.28 -27.89
C ALA A 210 36.50 -53.17 -28.05
N MET A 211 36.92 -52.18 -28.87
CA MET A 211 36.20 -51.57 -30.01
C MET A 211 35.32 -50.32 -29.78
N CYS A 212 35.86 -49.18 -30.20
CA CYS A 212 35.09 -48.10 -30.86
C CYS A 212 34.96 -48.43 -32.37
N PRO A 213 33.98 -47.90 -33.13
CA PRO A 213 34.18 -46.58 -33.73
C PRO A 213 32.95 -45.67 -33.92
N LEU A 214 33.26 -44.37 -33.97
CA LEU A 214 32.69 -43.22 -34.70
C LEU A 214 31.25 -43.19 -35.29
N ALA A 215 30.59 -42.06 -34.96
CA ALA A 215 30.05 -41.01 -35.85
C ALA A 215 28.53 -40.89 -36.16
N SER A 216 28.09 -39.62 -35.99
CA SER A 216 27.14 -38.82 -36.79
C SER A 216 25.69 -38.63 -36.32
N SER A 217 25.42 -37.38 -35.89
CA SER A 217 24.29 -36.47 -36.22
C SER A 217 22.87 -37.01 -36.45
N SER A 218 21.89 -36.44 -35.72
CA SER A 218 20.77 -35.68 -36.32
C SER A 218 19.89 -35.03 -35.23
N GLU A 219 19.34 -33.87 -35.59
CA GLU A 219 18.37 -33.06 -34.83
C GLU A 219 16.98 -33.71 -34.84
N GLY A 220 16.14 -33.39 -33.83
CA GLY A 220 14.70 -33.68 -33.90
C GLY A 220 13.96 -33.73 -32.56
N VAL A 221 13.58 -32.55 -32.04
CA VAL A 221 12.23 -32.14 -31.54
C VAL A 221 11.38 -33.12 -30.68
N GLU A 222 11.00 -32.59 -29.50
CA GLU A 222 9.76 -32.76 -28.68
C GLU A 222 9.54 -33.89 -27.65
N SER A 223 9.26 -33.40 -26.43
CA SER A 223 8.36 -33.86 -25.35
C SER A 223 8.29 -35.34 -24.95
N SER A 224 8.68 -35.65 -23.71
CA SER A 224 7.77 -35.86 -22.56
C SER A 224 8.57 -36.39 -21.37
N ASP A 225 8.10 -36.07 -20.17
CA ASP A 225 8.35 -36.76 -18.89
C ASP A 225 9.79 -37.17 -18.53
N ALA A 226 10.45 -36.31 -17.74
CA ALA A 226 11.58 -36.72 -16.92
C ALA A 226 11.21 -36.61 -15.43
N VAL A 227 10.89 -37.76 -14.88
CA VAL A 227 10.90 -38.12 -13.46
C VAL A 227 12.13 -37.55 -12.76
N HIS A 228 11.94 -37.14 -11.50
CA HIS A 228 12.97 -36.64 -10.59
C HIS A 228 14.24 -37.52 -10.56
N ASP A 229 15.30 -37.07 -11.25
CA ASP A 229 16.65 -37.58 -11.01
C ASP A 229 17.29 -36.85 -9.82
N VAL A 230 17.42 -37.62 -8.74
CA VAL A 230 18.08 -37.27 -7.48
C VAL A 230 19.58 -37.51 -7.67
N ASP A 231 20.29 -36.52 -8.21
CA ASP A 231 21.75 -36.58 -8.28
C ASP A 231 22.40 -35.43 -7.51
N SER A 232 23.19 -35.82 -6.52
CA SER A 232 24.06 -34.92 -5.76
C SER A 232 24.95 -34.11 -6.71
N PRO A 233 25.13 -32.79 -6.51
CA PRO A 233 25.82 -31.95 -7.47
C PRO A 233 27.30 -32.37 -7.59
N THR A 234 27.70 -32.77 -8.80
CA THR A 234 29.09 -33.06 -9.16
C THR A 234 30.05 -31.96 -8.71
N PRO A 235 31.30 -32.28 -8.32
CA PRO A 235 32.25 -31.30 -7.77
C PRO A 235 32.52 -30.11 -8.70
N ALA A 236 32.43 -30.31 -10.02
CA ALA A 236 32.51 -29.23 -11.01
C ALA A 236 31.32 -28.25 -10.95
N ARG A 237 30.09 -28.74 -10.69
CA ARG A 237 28.91 -27.90 -10.47
C ARG A 237 29.02 -27.12 -9.15
N LEU A 238 29.50 -27.76 -8.09
CA LEU A 238 29.76 -27.11 -6.80
C LEU A 238 30.84 -26.01 -6.91
N ALA A 239 31.92 -26.24 -7.66
CA ALA A 239 32.95 -25.23 -7.91
C ALA A 239 32.41 -24.03 -8.70
N LYS A 240 31.57 -24.26 -9.73
CA LYS A 240 30.87 -23.20 -10.47
C LYS A 240 29.90 -22.42 -9.57
N MET A 241 29.14 -23.09 -8.70
CA MET A 241 28.24 -22.44 -7.75
C MET A 241 29.00 -21.59 -6.72
N LYS A 242 30.11 -22.10 -6.16
CA LYS A 242 30.97 -21.36 -5.23
C LYS A 242 31.58 -20.12 -5.91
N ARG A 243 32.10 -20.26 -7.14
CA ARG A 243 32.60 -19.12 -7.94
C ARG A 243 31.51 -18.06 -8.17
N ARG A 244 30.30 -18.50 -8.54
CA ARG A 244 29.15 -17.60 -8.73
C ARG A 244 28.76 -16.87 -7.44
N ALA A 245 28.79 -17.55 -6.29
CA ALA A 245 28.51 -16.93 -5.00
C ALA A 245 29.57 -15.90 -4.59
N VAL A 246 30.86 -16.20 -4.83
CA VAL A 246 31.96 -15.25 -4.60
C VAL A 246 31.82 -14.01 -5.49
N LEU A 247 31.49 -14.21 -6.77
CA LEU A 247 31.21 -13.12 -7.72
C LEU A 247 30.00 -12.27 -7.30
N LYS A 248 28.90 -12.89 -6.87
CA LYS A 248 27.74 -12.15 -6.33
C LYS A 248 28.11 -11.31 -5.11
N ARG A 249 28.97 -11.85 -4.22
CA ARG A 249 29.43 -11.14 -3.02
C ARG A 249 30.38 -9.98 -3.35
N SER A 250 31.27 -10.15 -4.32
CA SER A 250 32.14 -9.06 -4.77
C SER A 250 31.37 -7.96 -5.52
N LEU A 251 30.41 -8.35 -6.37
CA LEU A 251 29.48 -7.41 -7.02
C LEU A 251 28.64 -6.64 -5.99
N GLY A 252 28.12 -7.33 -4.97
CA GLY A 252 27.37 -6.70 -3.89
C GLY A 252 28.20 -5.66 -3.12
N LYS A 253 29.47 -5.98 -2.81
CA LYS A 253 30.41 -5.02 -2.21
C LYS A 253 30.71 -3.82 -3.12
N ALA A 254 30.85 -4.04 -4.42
CA ALA A 254 31.12 -2.97 -5.40
C ALA A 254 29.92 -2.04 -5.66
N LEU A 255 28.71 -2.54 -5.42
CA LEU A 255 27.44 -1.83 -5.59
C LEU A 255 26.91 -1.21 -4.29
N GLY A 256 27.41 -1.64 -3.12
CA GLY A 256 26.82 -1.28 -1.82
C GLY A 256 25.41 -1.85 -1.63
N LEU A 257 25.11 -2.98 -2.29
CA LEU A 257 23.80 -3.62 -2.31
C LEU A 257 23.95 -5.12 -2.06
N GLU A 258 23.07 -5.67 -1.23
CA GLU A 258 22.97 -7.11 -1.05
C GLU A 258 22.11 -7.73 -2.16
N VAL A 259 22.77 -8.13 -3.25
CA VAL A 259 22.11 -8.62 -4.47
C VAL A 259 21.15 -9.78 -4.19
N GLU A 260 21.51 -10.68 -3.29
CA GLU A 260 20.69 -11.85 -2.95
C GLU A 260 19.42 -11.47 -2.18
N VAL A 261 19.47 -10.43 -1.32
CA VAL A 261 18.30 -9.86 -0.62
C VAL A 261 17.32 -9.24 -1.59
N VAL A 262 17.85 -8.46 -2.53
CA VAL A 262 17.00 -7.77 -3.52
C VAL A 262 16.40 -8.78 -4.51
N GLU A 263 17.15 -9.80 -4.94
CA GLU A 263 16.64 -10.88 -5.77
C GLU A 263 15.46 -11.60 -5.10
N SER A 264 15.57 -11.97 -3.81
CA SER A 264 14.45 -12.64 -3.12
C SER A 264 13.22 -11.74 -2.97
N LEU A 265 13.43 -10.45 -2.65
CA LEU A 265 12.34 -9.49 -2.53
C LEU A 265 11.59 -9.34 -3.86
N ILE A 266 12.33 -9.26 -4.98
CA ILE A 266 11.73 -9.18 -6.31
C ILE A 266 10.92 -10.45 -6.61
N THR A 267 11.44 -11.64 -6.30
CA THR A 267 10.68 -12.89 -6.51
C THR A 267 9.41 -12.97 -5.67
N GLU A 268 9.43 -12.42 -4.45
CA GLU A 268 8.26 -12.33 -3.57
C GLU A 268 7.23 -11.37 -4.15
N LEU A 269 7.65 -10.17 -4.57
CA LEU A 269 6.77 -9.19 -5.22
C LEU A 269 6.17 -9.72 -6.54
N GLU A 270 6.94 -10.44 -7.35
CA GLU A 270 6.43 -11.08 -8.58
C GLU A 270 5.35 -12.13 -8.27
N ALA A 271 5.53 -12.93 -7.21
CA ALA A 271 4.55 -13.91 -6.80
C ALA A 271 3.27 -13.24 -6.28
N GLN A 272 3.39 -12.14 -5.52
CA GLN A 272 2.25 -11.35 -5.04
C GLN A 272 1.46 -10.74 -6.19
N GLU A 273 2.14 -10.12 -7.15
CA GLU A 273 1.50 -9.55 -8.34
C GLU A 273 0.74 -10.61 -9.15
N LYS A 274 1.37 -11.77 -9.41
CA LYS A 274 0.74 -12.85 -10.17
C LYS A 274 -0.50 -13.40 -9.48
N PHE A 275 -0.43 -13.62 -8.17
CA PHE A 275 -1.58 -14.07 -7.39
C PHE A 275 -2.73 -13.05 -7.42
N MET A 276 -2.43 -11.77 -7.19
CA MET A 276 -3.46 -10.71 -7.21
C MET A 276 -4.09 -10.50 -8.59
N GLN A 277 -3.30 -10.63 -9.66
CA GLN A 277 -3.82 -10.58 -11.03
C GLN A 277 -4.69 -11.80 -11.33
N PHE A 278 -4.25 -12.99 -10.90
CA PHE A 278 -5.05 -14.22 -11.02
C PHE A 278 -6.39 -14.08 -10.33
N CYS A 279 -6.42 -13.65 -9.06
CA CYS A 279 -7.66 -13.48 -8.31
C CYS A 279 -8.62 -12.47 -8.97
N GLU A 280 -8.12 -11.32 -9.41
CA GLU A 280 -8.97 -10.29 -10.03
C GLU A 280 -9.56 -10.75 -11.37
N VAL A 281 -8.75 -11.38 -12.24
CA VAL A 281 -9.25 -11.88 -13.53
C VAL A 281 -10.16 -13.08 -13.31
N PHE A 282 -9.83 -13.99 -12.40
CA PHE A 282 -10.69 -15.12 -12.05
C PHE A 282 -12.06 -14.65 -11.55
N ALA A 283 -12.11 -13.66 -10.66
CA ALA A 283 -13.36 -13.09 -10.15
C ALA A 283 -14.22 -12.46 -11.26
N ARG A 284 -13.59 -11.74 -12.20
CA ARG A 284 -14.28 -11.14 -13.35
C ARG A 284 -14.80 -12.19 -14.33
N LEU A 285 -14.00 -13.21 -14.63
CA LEU A 285 -14.39 -14.29 -15.55
C LEU A 285 -15.50 -15.19 -14.96
N THR A 286 -15.56 -15.37 -13.64
CA THR A 286 -16.50 -16.31 -13.00
C THR A 286 -17.76 -15.64 -12.44
N VAL A 287 -17.62 -14.55 -11.67
CA VAL A 287 -18.72 -13.89 -10.95
C VAL A 287 -19.13 -12.57 -11.63
N SER A 288 -18.46 -12.18 -12.72
CA SER A 288 -18.66 -10.88 -13.42
C SER A 288 -18.68 -9.70 -12.44
N ARG A 289 -17.74 -9.73 -11.49
CA ARG A 289 -17.53 -8.66 -10.51
C ARG A 289 -16.04 -8.45 -10.29
N GLY A 290 -15.60 -7.21 -10.46
CA GLY A 290 -14.29 -6.75 -9.98
C GLY A 290 -14.27 -6.37 -8.49
N PHE A 291 -13.09 -5.99 -8.01
CA PHE A 291 -12.91 -5.53 -6.63
C PHE A 291 -13.77 -4.31 -6.25
N ARG A 292 -14.55 -4.42 -5.17
CA ARG A 292 -15.32 -3.32 -4.56
C ARG A 292 -15.20 -3.41 -3.04
N HIS A 293 -14.66 -2.38 -2.41
CA HIS A 293 -14.51 -2.34 -0.96
C HIS A 293 -15.79 -1.83 -0.30
N GLY A 294 -16.30 -2.56 0.70
CA GLY A 294 -17.52 -2.22 1.43
C GLY A 294 -17.43 -2.48 2.94
N PRO A 295 -18.46 -2.11 3.71
CA PRO A 295 -18.46 -2.26 5.18
C PRO A 295 -18.56 -3.72 5.66
N GLU A 296 -18.94 -4.66 4.79
CA GLU A 296 -19.03 -6.10 5.09
C GLU A 296 -17.67 -6.81 5.05
N ASP A 297 -16.62 -6.10 4.59
CA ASP A 297 -15.27 -6.65 4.45
C ASP A 297 -14.58 -6.84 5.80
N GLU A 298 -13.46 -7.58 5.80
CA GLU A 298 -12.65 -7.76 7.02
C GLU A 298 -12.12 -6.42 7.54
N CYS A 299 -12.53 -6.06 8.75
CA CYS A 299 -12.06 -4.86 9.44
C CYS A 299 -10.61 -4.98 9.91
N LEU A 300 -9.97 -3.85 10.18
CA LEU A 300 -8.58 -3.79 10.64
C LEU A 300 -8.33 -4.62 11.91
N ASP A 301 -9.24 -4.58 12.88
CA ASP A 301 -9.07 -5.35 14.12
C ASP A 301 -9.08 -6.86 13.85
N ALA A 302 -10.02 -7.34 13.03
CA ALA A 302 -10.07 -8.74 12.61
C ALA A 302 -8.79 -9.16 11.86
N TYR A 303 -8.28 -8.28 10.98
CA TYR A 303 -7.04 -8.54 10.26
C TYR A 303 -5.83 -8.59 11.20
N THR A 304 -5.75 -7.71 12.20
CA THR A 304 -4.66 -7.73 13.19
C THR A 304 -4.65 -9.00 14.03
N GLU A 305 -5.83 -9.48 14.47
CA GLU A 305 -5.92 -10.77 15.17
C GLU A 305 -5.55 -11.93 14.25
N SER A 306 -5.91 -11.83 12.97
CA SER A 306 -5.54 -12.84 12.00
C SER A 306 -4.02 -12.90 11.75
N LEU A 307 -3.33 -11.75 11.74
CA LEU A 307 -1.87 -11.69 11.66
C LEU A 307 -1.23 -12.29 12.91
N ARG A 308 -1.79 -12.02 14.10
CA ARG A 308 -1.33 -12.67 15.35
C ARG A 308 -1.49 -14.18 15.31
N ARG A 309 -2.59 -14.69 14.74
CA ARG A 309 -2.83 -16.13 14.56
C ARG A 309 -1.86 -16.74 13.54
N LEU A 310 -1.66 -16.08 12.39
CA LEU A 310 -0.80 -16.57 11.31
C LEU A 310 0.67 -16.68 11.72
N TYR A 311 1.19 -15.67 12.43
CA TYR A 311 2.55 -15.70 12.95
C TYR A 311 2.64 -16.40 14.32
N SER A 312 1.57 -17.09 14.74
CA SER A 312 1.48 -17.85 15.98
C SER A 312 2.11 -17.09 17.15
N VAL A 313 1.40 -16.07 17.65
CA VAL A 313 1.62 -15.58 19.01
C VAL A 313 1.07 -16.64 19.99
N ASP A 314 1.56 -17.87 19.91
CA ASP A 314 1.65 -18.68 21.12
C ASP A 314 2.64 -17.94 22.02
N ALA A 315 2.24 -17.64 23.26
CA ALA A 315 3.06 -16.88 24.23
C ALA A 315 4.48 -17.47 24.46
N ASN A 316 4.72 -18.68 23.96
CA ASN A 316 5.96 -19.43 24.07
C ASN A 316 6.84 -19.40 22.80
N LYS A 317 6.39 -18.86 21.65
CA LYS A 317 7.15 -18.90 20.38
C LYS A 317 7.65 -17.53 19.92
N LEU A 318 6.78 -16.60 19.53
CA LEU A 318 7.16 -15.26 19.04
C LEU A 318 6.46 -14.16 19.85
N SER A 319 7.18 -13.10 20.17
CA SER A 319 6.64 -11.92 20.87
C SER A 319 6.04 -10.90 19.87
N THR A 320 5.19 -9.98 20.35
CA THR A 320 4.69 -8.86 19.51
C THR A 320 5.84 -8.05 18.93
N LEU A 321 6.97 -7.93 19.65
CA LEU A 321 8.15 -7.22 19.18
C LEU A 321 8.76 -7.90 17.95
N ASP A 322 8.95 -9.22 18.00
CA ASP A 322 9.55 -10.00 16.91
C ASP A 322 8.70 -9.91 15.64
N VAL A 323 7.37 -9.99 15.80
CA VAL A 323 6.41 -9.83 14.69
C VAL A 323 6.48 -8.42 14.11
N VAL A 324 6.50 -7.38 14.94
CA VAL A 324 6.59 -5.99 14.47
C VAL A 324 7.92 -5.72 13.79
N GLN A 325 9.04 -6.22 14.32
CA GLN A 325 10.36 -6.08 13.70
C GLN A 325 10.42 -6.79 12.36
N TYR A 326 9.89 -8.01 12.27
CA TYR A 326 9.81 -8.75 11.02
C TYR A 326 8.98 -8.02 9.95
N LEU A 327 7.76 -7.62 10.31
CA LEU A 327 6.88 -6.92 9.37
C LEU A 327 7.43 -5.52 8.99
N ALA A 328 8.14 -4.86 9.90
CA ALA A 328 8.84 -3.60 9.60
C ALA A 328 10.06 -3.82 8.69
N ALA A 329 10.79 -4.93 8.82
CA ALA A 329 11.87 -5.30 7.94
C ALA A 329 11.37 -5.59 6.51
N LYS A 330 10.20 -6.23 6.41
CA LYS A 330 9.50 -6.57 5.16
C LYS A 330 8.53 -5.48 4.69
N GLU A 331 8.81 -4.20 4.95
CA GLU A 331 7.88 -3.10 4.63
C GLU A 331 7.44 -3.03 3.16
N GLU A 332 8.16 -3.62 2.20
CA GLU A 332 7.76 -3.62 0.79
C GLU A 332 6.95 -4.84 0.35
N ALA A 333 7.12 -6.00 1.00
CA ALA A 333 6.51 -7.26 0.61
C ALA A 333 5.54 -7.71 1.71
N HIS A 334 4.24 -7.62 1.40
CA HIS A 334 3.17 -7.79 2.40
C HIS A 334 2.42 -9.10 2.21
N PRO A 335 1.97 -9.74 3.31
CA PRO A 335 1.12 -10.92 3.21
C PRO A 335 -0.19 -10.55 2.50
N VAL A 336 -0.57 -11.34 1.51
CA VAL A 336 -1.75 -11.11 0.65
C VAL A 336 -3.03 -11.75 1.25
N ASP A 337 -3.01 -12.06 2.54
CA ASP A 337 -4.03 -12.87 3.20
C ASP A 337 -5.38 -12.13 3.33
N TRP A 338 -5.37 -10.80 3.43
CA TRP A 338 -6.61 -10.02 3.45
C TRP A 338 -7.31 -10.09 2.09
N ALA A 339 -6.57 -9.85 1.01
CA ALA A 339 -7.13 -9.94 -0.35
C ALA A 339 -7.56 -11.37 -0.68
N LYS A 340 -6.78 -12.39 -0.29
CA LYS A 340 -7.18 -13.81 -0.42
C LYS A 340 -8.54 -14.05 0.21
N ARG A 341 -8.72 -13.72 1.50
CA ARG A 341 -9.99 -13.95 2.20
C ARG A 341 -11.14 -13.17 1.58
N TRP A 342 -10.88 -11.98 1.07
CA TRP A 342 -11.87 -11.20 0.34
C TRP A 342 -12.33 -11.94 -0.93
N TYR A 343 -11.40 -12.40 -1.76
CA TYR A 343 -11.72 -13.18 -2.97
C TYR A 343 -12.33 -14.55 -2.63
N GLU A 344 -11.92 -15.22 -1.56
CA GLU A 344 -12.52 -16.49 -1.10
C GLU A 344 -13.97 -16.31 -0.68
N ARG A 345 -14.31 -15.20 0.00
CA ARG A 345 -15.72 -14.87 0.32
C ARG A 345 -16.54 -14.62 -0.95
N LEU A 346 -15.96 -13.95 -1.94
CA LEU A 346 -16.63 -13.67 -3.22
C LEU A 346 -16.84 -14.95 -4.04
N LEU A 347 -15.81 -15.78 -4.16
CA LEU A 347 -15.77 -16.98 -5.00
C LEU A 347 -16.33 -18.22 -4.30
N ARG A 348 -16.45 -18.21 -2.96
CA ARG A 348 -16.84 -19.37 -2.15
C ARG A 348 -16.01 -20.63 -2.45
N ILE A 349 -14.75 -20.43 -2.84
CA ILE A 349 -13.79 -21.47 -3.21
C ILE A 349 -12.51 -21.21 -2.42
N PRO A 350 -11.88 -22.25 -1.83
CA PRO A 350 -10.59 -22.09 -1.17
C PRO A 350 -9.49 -21.81 -2.20
N LEU A 351 -8.79 -20.68 -2.07
CA LEU A 351 -7.72 -20.25 -2.99
C LEU A 351 -6.34 -20.79 -2.59
N GLU A 352 -6.26 -21.51 -1.47
CA GLU A 352 -5.00 -22.07 -0.92
C GLU A 352 -4.30 -23.03 -1.89
N HIS A 353 -5.07 -23.69 -2.75
CA HIS A 353 -4.56 -24.68 -3.70
C HIS A 353 -3.98 -24.08 -4.97
N THR A 354 -4.14 -22.77 -5.18
CA THR A 354 -3.59 -22.10 -6.38
C THR A 354 -2.06 -22.16 -6.36
N PRO A 355 -1.43 -22.49 -7.50
CA PRO A 355 0.03 -22.61 -7.57
C PRO A 355 0.73 -21.27 -7.28
N GLU A 356 0.08 -20.14 -7.53
CA GLU A 356 0.56 -18.80 -7.21
C GLU A 356 0.62 -18.56 -5.69
N TYR A 357 -0.45 -18.92 -4.97
CA TYR A 357 -0.49 -18.75 -3.51
C TYR A 357 0.42 -19.74 -2.79
N ARG A 358 0.50 -21.00 -3.23
CA ARG A 358 1.42 -22.00 -2.67
C ARG A 358 2.89 -21.53 -2.70
N ARG A 359 3.27 -20.79 -3.75
CA ARG A 359 4.62 -20.18 -3.83
C ARG A 359 4.82 -19.09 -2.78
N LEU A 360 3.80 -18.29 -2.50
CA LEU A 360 3.84 -17.26 -1.46
C LEU A 360 3.90 -17.88 -0.06
N GLU A 361 3.11 -18.91 0.20
CA GLU A 361 3.14 -19.64 1.47
C GLU A 361 4.50 -20.28 1.72
N ALA A 362 5.09 -20.95 0.72
CA ALA A 362 6.42 -21.54 0.86
C ALA A 362 7.51 -20.48 1.16
N ILE A 363 7.35 -19.24 0.67
CA ILE A 363 8.23 -18.11 1.01
C ILE A 363 8.01 -17.69 2.46
N ARG A 364 6.76 -17.49 2.87
CA ARG A 364 6.37 -17.09 4.22
C ARG A 364 6.81 -18.10 5.27
N ASP A 365 6.55 -19.38 5.04
CA ASP A 365 6.87 -20.45 5.99
C ASP A 365 8.39 -20.62 6.14
N GLY A 366 9.15 -20.41 5.06
CA GLY A 366 10.61 -20.35 5.13
C GLY A 366 11.12 -19.17 5.97
N ASP A 367 10.42 -18.03 5.94
CA ASP A 367 10.76 -16.84 6.70
C ASP A 367 10.32 -16.96 8.18
N SER A 368 9.17 -17.57 8.48
CA SER A 368 8.72 -17.81 9.86
C SER A 368 9.62 -18.79 10.61
N VAL A 369 10.06 -19.87 9.97
CA VAL A 369 11.03 -20.81 10.54
C VAL A 369 12.38 -20.14 10.79
N ALA A 370 12.80 -19.21 9.91
CA ALA A 370 14.02 -18.44 10.11
C ALA A 370 13.92 -17.51 11.34
N LEU A 371 12.77 -16.85 11.53
CA LEU A 371 12.50 -16.02 12.72
C LEU A 371 12.49 -16.85 14.00
N GLU A 372 11.86 -18.03 13.98
CA GLU A 372 11.87 -18.91 15.15
C GLU A 372 13.30 -19.32 15.55
N LEU A 373 14.17 -19.59 14.58
CA LEU A 373 15.58 -19.86 14.87
C LEU A 373 16.30 -18.65 15.47
N GLN A 374 15.97 -17.44 15.01
CA GLN A 374 16.51 -16.21 15.60
C GLN A 374 16.07 -16.04 17.06
N ALA A 375 14.76 -16.12 17.32
CA ALA A 375 14.18 -15.96 18.64
C ALA A 375 14.68 -17.05 19.61
N ARG A 376 14.91 -18.28 19.12
CA ARG A 376 15.53 -19.35 19.91
C ARG A 376 17.00 -19.07 20.20
N ALA A 377 17.77 -18.60 19.23
CA ALA A 377 19.17 -18.24 19.44
C ALA A 377 19.31 -17.09 20.46
N GLU A 378 18.44 -16.08 20.42
CA GLU A 378 18.41 -14.99 21.38
C GLU A 378 18.06 -15.47 22.80
N ARG A 379 17.08 -16.39 22.92
CA ARG A 379 16.74 -17.02 24.22
C ARG A 379 17.82 -17.95 24.76
N GLU A 380 18.56 -18.65 23.90
CA GLU A 380 19.65 -19.53 24.29
C GLU A 380 20.90 -18.74 24.76
N VAL A 381 21.11 -17.52 24.26
CA VAL A 381 22.14 -16.59 24.78
C VAL A 381 21.79 -16.11 26.19
N ASP A 382 20.50 -16.01 26.53
CA ASP A 382 20.02 -15.63 27.86
C ASP A 382 19.84 -16.82 28.84
N ALA A 383 19.98 -18.07 28.38
CA ALA A 383 19.84 -19.28 29.21
C ALA A 383 21.20 -19.76 29.78
N PRO A 384 21.30 -20.11 31.07
CA PRO A 384 22.55 -20.60 31.65
C PRO A 384 22.81 -22.07 31.24
N VAL A 385 23.50 -22.29 30.12
CA VAL A 385 23.91 -23.63 29.69
C VAL A 385 25.24 -24.03 30.37
N SER A 386 25.21 -25.13 31.12
CA SER A 386 26.19 -25.47 32.16
C SER A 386 27.46 -26.22 31.72
N ALA A 387 27.75 -26.37 30.41
CA ALA A 387 28.92 -27.14 29.96
C ALA A 387 29.88 -26.43 28.99
N GLY A 388 29.54 -25.26 28.45
CA GLY A 388 30.40 -24.43 27.57
C GLY A 388 30.89 -23.12 28.22
N HIS A 389 30.67 -22.96 29.52
CA HIS A 389 30.68 -21.68 30.22
C HIS A 389 32.07 -21.02 30.32
N GLU A 390 33.17 -21.78 30.24
CA GLU A 390 34.53 -21.22 30.35
C GLU A 390 35.04 -20.65 29.02
N ALA A 391 34.81 -21.34 27.91
CA ALA A 391 35.13 -20.84 26.57
C ALA A 391 34.25 -19.64 26.17
N ALA A 392 32.97 -19.66 26.57
CA ALA A 392 32.05 -18.54 26.38
C ALA A 392 32.47 -17.31 27.22
N ARG A 393 32.87 -17.48 28.48
CA ARG A 393 33.38 -16.37 29.30
C ARG A 393 34.69 -15.78 28.78
N GLN A 394 35.58 -16.58 28.19
CA GLN A 394 36.80 -16.07 27.56
C GLN A 394 36.47 -15.25 26.31
N ALA A 395 35.58 -15.75 25.44
CA ALA A 395 35.09 -15.01 24.28
C ALA A 395 34.32 -13.73 24.68
N GLU A 396 33.53 -13.77 25.75
CA GLU A 396 32.84 -12.59 26.30
C GLU A 396 33.79 -11.54 26.88
N ARG A 397 34.88 -11.97 27.53
CA ARG A 397 35.91 -11.06 28.06
C ARG A 397 36.71 -10.42 26.92
N GLU A 398 37.05 -11.17 25.88
CA GLU A 398 37.68 -10.64 24.65
C GLU A 398 36.73 -9.68 23.90
N ALA A 399 35.45 -10.03 23.79
CA ALA A 399 34.42 -9.17 23.20
C ALA A 399 34.13 -7.92 24.06
N ALA A 400 34.17 -8.03 25.40
CA ALA A 400 34.02 -6.90 26.32
C ALA A 400 35.23 -5.94 26.25
N GLY A 401 36.44 -6.47 26.05
CA GLY A 401 37.62 -5.68 25.73
C GLY A 401 37.45 -4.87 24.44
N GLY A 402 36.82 -5.45 23.41
CA GLY A 402 36.45 -4.73 22.19
C GLY A 402 35.34 -3.69 22.37
N ARG A 403 34.31 -4.00 23.19
CA ARG A 403 33.18 -3.07 23.48
C ARG A 403 33.59 -1.85 24.29
N THR A 404 34.58 -1.96 25.18
CA THR A 404 35.12 -0.81 25.94
C THR A 404 35.92 0.16 25.06
N GLN A 405 36.45 -0.31 23.93
CA GLN A 405 37.16 0.50 22.93
C GLN A 405 36.23 1.08 21.85
N GLN A 406 35.02 0.52 21.70
CA GLN A 406 34.03 0.99 20.73
C GLN A 406 33.25 2.18 21.30
N ALA A 407 33.34 3.34 20.65
CA ALA A 407 32.62 4.53 21.07
C ALA A 407 31.10 4.25 21.13
N VAL A 408 30.53 4.29 22.34
CA VAL A 408 29.08 4.12 22.53
C VAL A 408 28.37 5.35 22.00
N ARG A 409 27.48 5.16 21.03
CA ARG A 409 26.71 6.26 20.43
C ARG A 409 25.71 6.78 21.47
N LEU A 410 25.89 8.01 21.96
CA LEU A 410 25.02 8.62 22.98
C LEU A 410 23.53 8.54 22.60
N VAL A 411 23.22 8.69 21.30
CA VAL A 411 21.87 8.57 20.75
C VAL A 411 21.23 7.21 21.09
N GLU A 412 21.97 6.10 21.00
CA GLU A 412 21.45 4.76 21.33
C GLU A 412 21.11 4.61 22.82
N LYS A 413 21.74 5.42 23.69
CA LYS A 413 21.43 5.47 25.13
C LYS A 413 20.27 6.40 25.46
N MET A 414 19.89 7.31 24.56
CA MET A 414 18.70 8.14 24.71
C MET A 414 17.40 7.36 24.43
N PHE A 415 17.48 6.27 23.67
CA PHE A 415 16.35 5.38 23.42
C PHE A 415 16.28 4.25 24.47
N MET A 416 15.07 3.89 24.87
CA MET A 416 14.84 2.71 25.71
C MET A 416 15.16 1.43 24.93
N ARG A 417 15.48 0.35 25.65
CA ARG A 417 15.69 -0.97 25.03
C ARG A 417 14.39 -1.45 24.37
N PRO A 418 14.44 -2.14 23.22
CA PRO A 418 13.25 -2.63 22.52
C PRO A 418 12.36 -3.56 23.36
N ASP A 419 12.99 -4.35 24.23
CA ASP A 419 12.35 -5.37 25.08
C ASP A 419 11.76 -4.81 26.39
N ASP A 420 11.78 -3.48 26.57
CA ASP A 420 11.26 -2.84 27.78
C ASP A 420 9.73 -3.08 27.89
N PRO A 421 9.22 -3.57 29.03
CA PRO A 421 7.79 -3.85 29.21
C PRO A 421 6.90 -2.63 29.03
N ARG A 422 7.43 -1.41 29.19
CA ARG A 422 6.69 -0.16 28.97
C ARG A 422 6.36 0.10 27.50
N LEU A 423 7.08 -0.55 26.57
CA LEU A 423 6.89 -0.38 25.13
C LEU A 423 5.82 -1.30 24.53
N LYS A 424 5.24 -2.24 25.28
CA LYS A 424 4.23 -3.18 24.78
C LYS A 424 3.05 -2.51 24.09
N SER A 425 2.51 -1.43 24.67
CA SER A 425 1.40 -0.68 24.06
C SER A 425 1.80 0.02 22.76
N LEU A 426 3.05 0.45 22.64
CA LEU A 426 3.60 1.08 21.44
C LEU A 426 3.84 0.04 20.35
N HIS A 427 4.28 -1.17 20.72
CA HIS A 427 4.39 -2.31 19.80
C HIS A 427 3.03 -2.72 19.24
N GLU A 428 1.98 -2.76 20.06
CA GLU A 428 0.61 -3.00 19.59
C GLU A 428 0.10 -1.91 18.63
N ARG A 429 0.36 -0.64 18.93
CA ARG A 429 0.03 0.47 18.01
C ARG A 429 0.79 0.36 16.69
N ARG A 430 2.08 -0.02 16.75
CA ARG A 430 2.89 -0.26 15.55
C ARG A 430 2.37 -1.44 14.75
N LEU A 431 1.98 -2.53 15.40
CA LEU A 431 1.37 -3.69 14.73
C LEU A 431 0.09 -3.28 13.99
N ARG A 432 -0.80 -2.52 14.66
CA ARG A 432 -2.01 -1.99 14.02
C ARG A 432 -1.71 -1.06 12.84
N TYR A 433 -0.71 -0.18 12.97
CA TYR A 433 -0.30 0.72 11.90
C TYR A 433 0.28 -0.05 10.70
N ILE A 434 1.10 -1.07 10.93
CA ILE A 434 1.65 -1.91 9.87
C ILE A 434 0.54 -2.71 9.20
N ALA A 435 -0.39 -3.29 9.96
CA ALA A 435 -1.55 -4.00 9.43
C ALA A 435 -2.44 -3.07 8.58
N TYR A 436 -2.64 -1.81 9.02
CA TYR A 436 -3.34 -0.79 8.24
C TYR A 436 -2.62 -0.49 6.92
N LEU A 437 -1.30 -0.23 6.96
CA LEU A 437 -0.51 0.00 5.75
C LEU A 437 -0.55 -1.20 4.79
N GLN A 438 -0.57 -2.42 5.33
CA GLN A 438 -0.71 -3.66 4.56
C GLN A 438 -2.06 -3.74 3.86
N MET A 439 -3.15 -3.49 4.59
CA MET A 439 -4.49 -3.47 4.02
C MET A 439 -4.63 -2.38 2.95
N GLU A 440 -4.20 -1.15 3.22
CA GLU A 440 -4.26 -0.05 2.25
C GLU A 440 -3.49 -0.36 0.96
N ARG A 441 -2.31 -0.99 1.08
CA ARG A 441 -1.53 -1.40 -0.10
C ARG A 441 -2.20 -2.52 -0.88
N GLN A 442 -2.81 -3.50 -0.21
CA GLN A 442 -3.59 -4.55 -0.85
C GLN A 442 -4.82 -3.96 -1.55
N ILE A 443 -5.57 -3.08 -0.89
CA ILE A 443 -6.72 -2.37 -1.46
C ILE A 443 -6.28 -1.56 -2.68
N ALA A 444 -5.20 -0.79 -2.59
CA ALA A 444 -4.68 -0.01 -3.71
C ALA A 444 -4.27 -0.90 -4.89
N GLN A 445 -3.62 -2.04 -4.62
CA GLN A 445 -3.24 -3.00 -5.65
C GLN A 445 -4.46 -3.69 -6.28
N SER A 446 -5.46 -4.09 -5.49
CA SER A 446 -6.72 -4.63 -6.01
C SER A 446 -7.47 -3.62 -6.86
N ARG A 447 -7.54 -2.34 -6.43
CA ARG A 447 -8.15 -1.25 -7.22
C ARG A 447 -7.40 -1.02 -8.53
N GLU A 448 -6.07 -1.06 -8.51
CA GLU A 448 -5.26 -0.92 -9.72
C GLU A 448 -5.48 -2.09 -10.68
N ASN A 449 -5.48 -3.33 -10.18
CA ASN A 449 -5.80 -4.50 -10.98
C ASN A 449 -7.22 -4.43 -11.54
N ALA A 450 -8.19 -4.00 -10.73
CA ALA A 450 -9.57 -3.83 -11.14
C ALA A 450 -9.73 -2.80 -12.26
N LYS A 451 -8.95 -1.71 -12.22
CA LYS A 451 -8.90 -0.73 -13.30
C LYS A 451 -8.17 -1.25 -14.54
N ILE A 452 -7.15 -2.10 -14.38
CA ILE A 452 -6.40 -2.68 -15.50
C ILE A 452 -7.25 -3.64 -16.29
N PHE A 453 -8.04 -4.48 -15.62
CA PHE A 453 -8.79 -5.59 -16.22
C PHE A 453 -10.28 -5.26 -16.45
N GLU A 454 -10.62 -3.98 -16.52
CA GLU A 454 -11.96 -3.50 -16.88
C GLU A 454 -12.35 -3.92 -18.30
N GLY A 455 -13.55 -4.45 -18.47
CA GLY A 455 -14.06 -4.93 -19.76
C GLY A 455 -13.83 -6.42 -20.07
N ILE A 456 -13.03 -7.16 -19.28
CA ILE A 456 -12.80 -8.60 -19.50
C ILE A 456 -14.09 -9.45 -19.32
N GLU A 457 -15.06 -8.92 -18.58
CA GLU A 457 -16.34 -9.61 -18.30
C GLU A 457 -17.18 -9.87 -19.56
N GLU A 458 -16.92 -9.11 -20.63
CA GLU A 458 -17.62 -9.14 -21.92
C GLU A 458 -16.97 -10.09 -22.95
N THR A 459 -15.84 -10.74 -22.65
CA THR A 459 -15.19 -11.66 -23.61
C THR A 459 -15.89 -13.01 -23.67
N THR A 460 -15.72 -13.72 -24.79
CA THR A 460 -16.28 -15.08 -24.98
C THR A 460 -15.68 -16.09 -24.00
N GLU A 461 -14.42 -15.89 -23.58
CA GLU A 461 -13.78 -16.73 -22.56
C GLU A 461 -14.48 -16.57 -21.20
N ALA A 462 -15.04 -15.39 -20.91
CA ALA A 462 -15.80 -15.15 -19.69
C ALA A 462 -17.11 -15.96 -19.68
N GLU A 463 -17.79 -16.11 -20.82
CA GLU A 463 -18.98 -16.97 -20.92
C GLU A 463 -18.66 -18.44 -20.64
N GLU A 464 -17.55 -18.94 -21.20
CA GLU A 464 -17.06 -20.29 -20.97
C GLU A 464 -16.69 -20.49 -19.48
N CYS A 465 -15.96 -19.55 -18.89
CA CYS A 465 -15.61 -19.60 -17.46
C CYS A 465 -16.85 -19.57 -16.55
N ARG A 466 -17.86 -18.75 -16.85
CA ARG A 466 -19.14 -18.73 -16.11
C ARG A 466 -19.85 -20.09 -16.16
N ARG A 467 -19.85 -20.74 -17.33
CA ARG A 467 -20.44 -22.08 -17.49
C ARG A 467 -19.69 -23.13 -16.67
N LEU A 468 -18.36 -23.16 -16.77
CA LEU A 468 -17.53 -24.11 -16.00
C LEU A 468 -17.64 -23.86 -14.49
N TYR A 469 -17.71 -22.60 -14.08
CA TYR A 469 -17.88 -22.21 -12.69
C TYR A 469 -19.26 -22.60 -12.14
N ALA A 470 -20.33 -22.45 -12.93
CA ALA A 470 -21.65 -22.92 -12.55
C ALA A 470 -21.68 -24.44 -12.29
N GLN A 471 -20.98 -25.22 -13.13
CA GLN A 471 -20.83 -26.67 -12.92
C GLN A 471 -20.04 -26.98 -11.64
N LEU A 472 -18.97 -26.23 -11.36
CA LEU A 472 -18.20 -26.38 -10.12
C LEU A 472 -19.07 -26.07 -8.88
N MET A 473 -19.85 -24.99 -8.93
CA MET A 473 -20.73 -24.60 -7.82
C MET A 473 -21.88 -25.59 -7.59
N GLU A 474 -22.46 -26.15 -8.66
CA GLU A 474 -23.47 -27.20 -8.57
C GLU A 474 -22.90 -28.44 -7.86
N ARG A 475 -21.67 -28.83 -8.20
CA ARG A 475 -21.00 -29.96 -7.53
C ARG A 475 -20.67 -29.66 -6.07
N LYS A 476 -20.22 -28.44 -5.75
CA LYS A 476 -20.05 -27.99 -4.35
C LYS A 476 -21.36 -28.11 -3.56
N GLN A 477 -22.47 -27.68 -4.15
CA GLN A 477 -23.80 -27.76 -3.51
C GLN A 477 -24.23 -29.21 -3.29
N ARG A 478 -23.97 -30.11 -4.25
CA ARG A 478 -24.23 -31.55 -4.09
C ARG A 478 -23.39 -32.15 -2.95
N LEU A 479 -22.09 -31.87 -2.89
CA LEU A 479 -21.22 -32.36 -1.81
C LEU A 479 -21.62 -31.82 -0.44
N ALA A 480 -22.05 -30.55 -0.36
CA ALA A 480 -22.59 -29.99 0.87
C ALA A 480 -23.92 -30.63 1.28
N ALA A 481 -24.80 -30.94 0.32
CA ALA A 481 -26.04 -31.68 0.55
C ALA A 481 -25.79 -33.12 1.01
N ASP A 482 -24.81 -33.81 0.41
CA ASP A 482 -24.44 -35.18 0.78
C ASP A 482 -23.79 -35.24 2.17
N SER A 483 -22.95 -34.25 2.51
CA SER A 483 -22.35 -34.11 3.85
C SER A 483 -23.41 -33.83 4.93
N THR A 484 -24.39 -32.98 4.63
CA THR A 484 -25.52 -32.71 5.54
C THR A 484 -26.47 -33.90 5.68
N ALA A 485 -26.69 -34.67 4.60
CA ALA A 485 -27.44 -35.92 4.65
C ALA A 485 -26.73 -37.00 5.49
N ALA A 486 -25.40 -37.14 5.35
CA ALA A 486 -24.61 -38.07 6.15
C ALA A 486 -24.67 -37.75 7.66
N PHE A 487 -24.60 -36.47 8.03
CA PHE A 487 -24.73 -36.01 9.42
C PHE A 487 -26.11 -36.32 10.03
N LEU A 488 -27.17 -36.31 9.23
CA LEU A 488 -28.53 -36.64 9.68
C LEU A 488 -28.73 -38.16 9.82
N THR A 489 -27.97 -38.98 9.10
CA THR A 489 -28.04 -40.45 9.18
C THR A 489 -27.19 -41.06 10.29
N GLU A 490 -26.09 -40.42 10.72
CA GLU A 490 -25.27 -40.89 11.85
C GLU A 490 -25.82 -40.48 13.24
N GLY A 491 -26.85 -39.62 13.27
CA GLY A 491 -27.51 -39.14 14.49
C GLY A 491 -28.67 -40.00 15.01
N ASP A 492 -29.03 -41.11 14.37
CA ASP A 492 -30.18 -41.94 14.78
C ASP A 492 -29.75 -43.19 15.60
N GLY A 493 -28.92 -42.92 16.61
CA GLY A 493 -28.53 -43.87 17.64
C GLY A 493 -29.12 -43.47 19.01
N SER A 494 -30.36 -43.89 19.27
CA SER A 494 -31.00 -43.95 20.59
C SER A 494 -31.25 -42.61 21.32
N GLY A 495 -32.47 -42.06 21.17
CA GLY A 495 -32.99 -41.06 22.11
C GLY A 495 -34.43 -40.63 21.83
N SER A 496 -35.36 -41.21 22.59
CA SER A 496 -36.78 -40.83 22.76
C SER A 496 -37.13 -39.36 22.46
N VAL A 497 -38.09 -39.18 21.55
CA VAL A 497 -38.66 -37.89 21.12
C VAL A 497 -39.46 -37.22 22.24
N ASP A 498 -38.94 -36.13 22.80
CA ASP A 498 -39.75 -35.10 23.48
C ASP A 498 -39.88 -33.86 22.58
N ARG A 499 -41.10 -33.63 22.09
CA ARG A 499 -41.50 -32.46 21.30
C ARG A 499 -41.61 -31.23 22.21
N SER A 500 -40.49 -30.54 22.45
CA SER A 500 -40.49 -29.17 23.01
C SER A 500 -39.20 -28.39 22.72
N ALA A 501 -38.59 -28.57 21.54
CA ALA A 501 -37.37 -27.86 21.14
C ALA A 501 -37.45 -27.20 19.74
N ALA A 502 -38.64 -26.78 19.31
CA ALA A 502 -38.85 -26.15 18.00
C ALA A 502 -38.42 -24.67 17.91
N ALA A 503 -37.87 -24.08 18.98
CA ALA A 503 -37.38 -22.70 19.01
C ALA A 503 -35.84 -22.58 18.99
N ALA A 504 -35.10 -23.69 19.08
CA ALA A 504 -33.63 -23.71 19.03
C ALA A 504 -33.05 -24.12 17.65
N SER A 505 -33.90 -24.45 16.68
CA SER A 505 -33.48 -24.91 15.34
C SER A 505 -33.04 -23.80 14.38
N ALA A 506 -33.32 -22.52 14.68
CA ALA A 506 -32.86 -21.39 13.87
C ALA A 506 -31.37 -21.07 14.07
N ALA A 507 -30.79 -21.42 15.24
CA ALA A 507 -29.37 -21.24 15.54
C ALA A 507 -28.52 -22.38 14.93
N VAL A 508 -29.04 -23.61 14.90
CA VAL A 508 -28.37 -24.74 14.24
C VAL A 508 -28.38 -24.58 12.71
N GLY A 509 -29.42 -23.98 12.12
CA GLY A 509 -29.46 -23.67 10.69
C GLY A 509 -28.43 -22.63 10.23
N THR A 510 -27.94 -21.76 11.13
CA THR A 510 -26.91 -20.76 10.82
C THR A 510 -25.49 -21.35 10.97
N ASP A 511 -25.26 -22.22 11.95
CA ASP A 511 -23.97 -22.91 12.11
C ASP A 511 -23.76 -24.02 11.06
N VAL A 512 -24.82 -24.68 10.58
CA VAL A 512 -24.74 -25.69 9.50
C VAL A 512 -24.52 -25.04 8.12
N ALA A 513 -25.03 -23.83 7.89
CA ALA A 513 -24.71 -23.06 6.69
C ALA A 513 -23.25 -22.59 6.67
N ALA A 514 -22.70 -22.24 7.84
CA ALA A 514 -21.29 -21.83 7.97
C ALA A 514 -20.29 -22.99 7.80
N THR A 515 -20.68 -24.23 8.13
CA THR A 515 -19.85 -25.42 7.90
C THR A 515 -19.95 -25.94 6.45
N ALA A 516 -21.09 -25.75 5.78
CA ALA A 516 -21.25 -26.04 4.35
C ALA A 516 -20.37 -25.15 3.45
N ASP A 517 -20.07 -23.91 3.88
CA ASP A 517 -19.23 -22.99 3.11
C ASP A 517 -17.73 -23.35 3.10
N ASN A 518 -17.25 -24.12 4.08
CA ASN A 518 -15.84 -24.48 4.27
C ASN A 518 -15.43 -25.87 3.77
N VAL A 519 -16.32 -26.60 3.08
CA VAL A 519 -15.97 -27.91 2.51
C VAL A 519 -14.96 -27.72 1.37
N ASN A 520 -13.78 -28.33 1.51
CA ASN A 520 -12.72 -28.29 0.52
C ASN A 520 -13.04 -29.21 -0.66
N VAL A 521 -13.81 -28.68 -1.61
CA VAL A 521 -14.34 -29.38 -2.80
C VAL A 521 -13.23 -30.12 -3.58
N PHE A 522 -12.03 -29.56 -3.63
CA PHE A 522 -10.93 -30.07 -4.46
C PHE A 522 -10.23 -31.30 -3.91
N ALA A 523 -10.32 -31.55 -2.60
CA ALA A 523 -9.72 -32.75 -1.99
C ALA A 523 -10.65 -33.98 -2.13
N GLN A 524 -11.94 -33.76 -2.34
CA GLN A 524 -12.97 -34.81 -2.35
C GLN A 524 -13.43 -35.17 -3.77
N ASP A 525 -13.37 -34.22 -4.72
CA ASP A 525 -13.84 -34.42 -6.10
C ASP A 525 -12.75 -34.05 -7.13
N ALA A 526 -12.22 -35.08 -7.81
CA ALA A 526 -11.19 -34.93 -8.84
C ALA A 526 -11.68 -34.19 -10.09
N GLU A 527 -12.98 -34.27 -10.40
CA GLU A 527 -13.55 -33.57 -11.55
C GLU A 527 -13.73 -32.08 -11.26
N ALA A 528 -14.03 -31.71 -10.02
CA ALA A 528 -14.05 -30.30 -9.60
C ALA A 528 -12.65 -29.67 -9.65
N ALA A 529 -11.61 -30.43 -9.32
CA ALA A 529 -10.22 -30.00 -9.51
C ALA A 529 -9.87 -29.82 -11.00
N ALA A 530 -10.31 -30.73 -11.87
CA ALA A 530 -10.13 -30.59 -13.33
C ALA A 530 -10.85 -29.36 -13.91
N LEU A 531 -12.08 -29.08 -13.47
CA LEU A 531 -12.81 -27.87 -13.86
C LEU A 531 -12.08 -26.60 -13.40
N PHE A 532 -11.57 -26.57 -12.17
CA PHE A 532 -10.77 -25.45 -11.68
C PHE A 532 -9.45 -25.28 -12.46
N GLU A 533 -8.79 -26.37 -12.84
CA GLU A 533 -7.62 -26.32 -13.71
C GLU A 533 -7.96 -25.74 -15.08
N GLN A 534 -9.09 -26.11 -15.68
CA GLN A 534 -9.53 -25.55 -16.96
C GLN A 534 -9.79 -24.04 -16.85
N ILE A 535 -10.54 -23.60 -15.84
CA ILE A 535 -10.80 -22.17 -15.59
C ILE A 535 -9.49 -21.42 -15.32
N SER A 536 -8.57 -22.01 -14.55
CA SER A 536 -7.28 -21.37 -14.27
C SER A 536 -6.41 -21.26 -15.52
N ARG A 537 -6.42 -22.24 -16.44
CA ARG A 537 -5.72 -22.13 -17.75
C ARG A 537 -6.27 -20.98 -18.59
N ILE A 538 -7.59 -20.85 -18.68
CA ILE A 538 -8.26 -19.74 -19.38
C ILE A 538 -7.89 -18.40 -18.71
N THR A 539 -7.93 -18.34 -17.38
CA THR A 539 -7.55 -17.13 -16.63
C THR A 539 -6.11 -16.71 -16.96
N HIS A 540 -5.18 -17.67 -17.01
CA HIS A 540 -3.79 -17.41 -17.37
C HIS A 540 -3.61 -16.98 -18.84
N SER A 541 -4.38 -17.54 -19.78
CA SER A 541 -4.30 -17.10 -21.18
C SER A 541 -4.80 -15.67 -21.32
N VAL A 542 -5.93 -15.33 -20.69
CA VAL A 542 -6.49 -13.97 -20.68
C VAL A 542 -5.52 -12.96 -20.05
N ILE A 543 -4.86 -13.31 -18.93
CA ILE A 543 -3.83 -12.44 -18.34
C ILE A 543 -2.69 -12.21 -19.33
N ARG A 544 -2.21 -13.25 -20.01
CA ARG A 544 -1.10 -13.14 -20.96
C ARG A 544 -1.47 -12.30 -22.18
N THR A 545 -2.63 -12.52 -22.79
CA THR A 545 -3.09 -11.73 -23.96
C THR A 545 -3.24 -10.27 -23.57
N HIS A 546 -3.95 -9.99 -22.47
CA HIS A 546 -4.21 -8.63 -22.02
C HIS A 546 -2.92 -7.87 -21.61
N THR A 547 -1.98 -8.55 -20.96
CA THR A 547 -0.67 -7.93 -20.61
C THR A 547 0.21 -7.67 -21.84
N GLN A 548 0.13 -8.52 -22.87
CA GLN A 548 0.82 -8.31 -24.15
C GLN A 548 0.22 -7.14 -24.93
N GLU A 549 -1.11 -7.07 -25.06
CA GLU A 549 -1.82 -6.02 -25.78
C GLU A 549 -1.60 -4.64 -25.15
N THR A 550 -1.71 -4.55 -23.83
CA THR A 550 -1.52 -3.29 -23.11
C THR A 550 -0.06 -2.85 -22.98
N ARG A 551 0.90 -3.71 -23.36
CA ARG A 551 2.36 -3.53 -23.20
C ARG A 551 2.76 -3.10 -21.78
N ARG A 552 1.93 -3.40 -20.77
CA ARG A 552 2.18 -3.00 -19.38
C ARG A 552 3.09 -4.01 -18.71
N ARG A 553 4.17 -3.51 -18.12
CA ARG A 553 5.12 -4.32 -17.33
C ARG A 553 4.66 -4.38 -15.89
N SER A 554 4.77 -5.55 -15.26
CA SER A 554 4.53 -5.70 -13.82
C SER A 554 5.56 -4.87 -13.03
N LYS A 555 5.22 -4.38 -11.82
CA LYS A 555 6.14 -3.50 -11.07
C LYS A 555 7.35 -4.30 -10.60
N ALA A 556 7.15 -5.57 -10.26
CA ALA A 556 8.22 -6.48 -9.90
C ALA A 556 9.15 -6.77 -11.09
N ALA A 557 8.61 -6.97 -12.30
CA ALA A 557 9.41 -7.11 -13.53
C ALA A 557 10.21 -5.84 -13.85
N ALA A 558 9.63 -4.66 -13.62
CA ALA A 558 10.35 -3.39 -13.78
C ALA A 558 11.50 -3.24 -12.77
N LYS A 559 11.31 -3.65 -11.51
CA LYS A 559 12.39 -3.70 -10.50
C LYS A 559 13.47 -4.73 -10.88
N ALA A 560 13.09 -5.90 -11.38
CA ALA A 560 14.00 -6.94 -11.87
C ALA A 560 14.88 -6.46 -13.02
N GLU A 561 14.30 -5.74 -13.98
CA GLU A 561 15.04 -5.19 -15.12
C GLU A 561 16.03 -4.10 -14.69
N VAL A 562 15.65 -3.24 -13.74
CA VAL A 562 16.55 -2.24 -13.15
C VAL A 562 17.70 -2.94 -12.43
N LEU A 563 17.42 -3.97 -11.63
CA LEU A 563 18.48 -4.77 -10.98
C LEU A 563 19.38 -5.45 -12.02
N ALA A 564 18.82 -6.04 -13.07
CA ALA A 564 19.59 -6.65 -14.15
C ALA A 564 20.46 -5.63 -14.91
N ARG A 565 20.01 -4.38 -15.05
CA ARG A 565 20.82 -3.27 -15.59
C ARG A 565 21.96 -2.91 -14.63
N VAL A 566 21.67 -2.76 -13.34
CA VAL A 566 22.68 -2.47 -12.29
C VAL A 566 23.70 -3.59 -12.13
N LEU A 567 23.31 -4.86 -12.30
CA LEU A 567 24.23 -5.99 -12.29
C LEU A 567 25.10 -6.05 -13.55
N ARG A 568 24.54 -5.74 -14.72
CA ARG A 568 25.33 -5.58 -15.96
C ARG A 568 26.37 -4.48 -15.81
N LEU A 569 26.00 -3.36 -15.20
CA LEU A 569 26.91 -2.25 -14.87
C LEU A 569 28.10 -2.64 -13.99
N ALA A 570 27.87 -3.53 -13.03
CA ALA A 570 28.93 -4.00 -12.14
C ALA A 570 29.80 -5.11 -12.76
N GLY A 571 29.27 -5.82 -13.77
CA GLY A 571 30.00 -6.82 -14.55
C GLY A 571 30.77 -6.26 -15.75
N LEU A 572 30.45 -5.04 -16.20
CA LEU A 572 31.15 -4.33 -17.27
C LEU A 572 32.43 -3.67 -16.73
N THR A 573 33.47 -4.47 -16.51
CA THR A 573 34.83 -3.97 -16.71
C THR A 573 35.10 -4.06 -18.21
N ASN A 574 34.86 -2.98 -18.94
CA ASN A 574 35.35 -2.90 -20.32
C ASN A 574 36.86 -3.16 -20.30
N ALA A 575 37.38 -3.84 -21.33
CA ALA A 575 38.79 -4.23 -21.45
C ALA A 575 39.78 -3.05 -21.28
N ASP A 576 39.29 -1.81 -21.42
CA ASP A 576 40.06 -0.58 -21.30
C ASP A 576 39.99 0.11 -19.91
N GLY A 577 39.34 -0.48 -18.91
CA GLY A 577 39.29 0.08 -17.55
C GLY A 577 38.52 1.42 -17.42
N SER A 578 37.83 1.85 -18.47
CA SER A 578 37.07 3.11 -18.51
C SER A 578 35.81 3.07 -17.63
N ARG A 579 35.74 4.01 -16.68
CA ARG A 579 34.57 4.24 -15.79
C ARG A 579 33.41 5.00 -16.47
N ALA A 580 33.56 5.40 -17.74
CA ALA A 580 32.64 6.30 -18.44
C ALA A 580 31.22 5.70 -18.58
N GLY A 581 31.10 4.43 -19.01
CA GLY A 581 29.80 3.77 -19.16
C GLY A 581 29.02 3.62 -17.86
N ARG A 582 29.71 3.42 -16.72
CA ARG A 582 29.07 3.35 -15.41
C ARG A 582 28.47 4.69 -14.98
N ALA A 583 29.15 5.79 -15.29
CA ALA A 583 28.66 7.13 -14.96
C ALA A 583 27.43 7.50 -15.81
N GLU A 584 27.44 7.20 -17.11
CA GLU A 584 26.32 7.45 -18.02
C GLU A 584 25.06 6.67 -17.62
N GLU A 585 25.18 5.38 -17.30
CA GLU A 585 24.00 4.62 -16.88
C GLU A 585 23.49 5.01 -15.48
N LEU A 586 24.38 5.42 -14.55
CA LEU A 586 23.95 6.01 -13.28
C LEU A 586 23.22 7.34 -13.48
N GLN A 587 23.69 8.18 -14.39
CA GLN A 587 22.99 9.41 -14.79
C GLN A 587 21.62 9.08 -15.39
N ARG A 588 21.52 8.05 -16.24
CA ARG A 588 20.25 7.57 -16.79
C ARG A 588 19.29 7.08 -15.71
N LEU A 589 19.77 6.29 -14.74
CA LEU A 589 18.94 5.83 -13.61
C LEU A 589 18.50 6.99 -12.71
N LEU A 590 19.35 8.00 -12.51
CA LEU A 590 18.97 9.21 -11.80
C LEU A 590 17.92 9.99 -12.58
N GLN A 591 18.05 10.13 -13.89
CA GLN A 591 17.05 10.77 -14.75
C GLN A 591 15.71 10.02 -14.70
N GLU A 592 15.72 8.68 -14.83
CA GLU A 592 14.51 7.86 -14.68
C GLU A 592 13.84 8.04 -13.30
N LYS A 593 14.63 8.20 -12.22
CA LYS A 593 14.08 8.48 -10.88
C LYS A 593 13.49 9.88 -10.78
N LYS A 594 14.16 10.89 -11.35
CA LYS A 594 13.71 12.28 -11.40
C LYS A 594 12.38 12.39 -12.15
N ASP A 595 12.31 11.80 -13.35
CA ASP A 595 11.10 11.77 -14.16
C ASP A 595 9.95 11.07 -13.44
N LYS A 596 10.22 9.98 -12.70
CA LYS A 596 9.21 9.32 -11.86
C LYS A 596 8.69 10.19 -10.72
N VAL A 597 9.55 11.00 -10.07
CA VAL A 597 9.12 11.93 -9.01
C VAL A 597 8.27 13.05 -9.61
N ALA A 598 8.72 13.64 -10.73
CA ALA A 598 7.96 14.66 -11.45
C ALA A 598 6.58 14.13 -11.91
N GLN A 599 6.52 12.92 -12.48
CA GLN A 599 5.27 12.26 -12.83
C GLN A 599 4.35 12.02 -11.63
N ARG A 600 4.90 11.67 -10.45
CA ARG A 600 4.08 11.52 -9.24
C ARG A 600 3.49 12.84 -8.79
N LEU A 601 4.27 13.92 -8.82
CA LEU A 601 3.77 15.27 -8.49
C LEU A 601 2.66 15.68 -9.46
N LEU A 602 2.84 15.42 -10.76
CA LEU A 602 1.79 15.65 -11.75
C LEU A 602 0.53 14.82 -11.49
N ASN A 603 0.65 13.54 -11.13
CA ASN A 603 -0.52 12.71 -10.84
C ASN A 603 -1.30 13.22 -9.62
N VAL A 604 -0.59 13.74 -8.61
CA VAL A 604 -1.22 14.37 -7.43
C VAL A 604 -1.94 15.65 -7.84
N LEU A 605 -1.30 16.52 -8.63
CA LEU A 605 -1.91 17.75 -9.13
C LEU A 605 -3.09 17.47 -10.06
N GLU A 606 -3.01 16.45 -10.91
CA GLU A 606 -4.11 16.03 -11.78
C GLU A 606 -5.31 15.53 -10.96
N ALA A 607 -5.06 14.75 -9.90
CA ALA A 607 -6.11 14.30 -9.00
C ALA A 607 -6.77 15.47 -8.27
N ASP A 608 -5.97 16.42 -7.80
CA ASP A 608 -6.42 17.62 -7.08
C ASP A 608 -7.26 18.54 -7.99
N VAL A 609 -6.81 18.80 -9.23
CA VAL A 609 -7.58 19.56 -10.22
C VAL A 609 -8.87 18.85 -10.61
N LYS A 610 -8.87 17.51 -10.68
CA LYS A 610 -10.08 16.74 -10.95
C LYS A 610 -11.09 16.87 -9.82
N SER A 611 -10.66 16.77 -8.56
CA SER A 611 -11.57 17.00 -7.42
C SER A 611 -12.09 18.44 -7.37
N ASP A 612 -11.24 19.43 -7.66
CA ASP A 612 -11.64 20.84 -7.72
C ASP A 612 -12.69 21.05 -8.82
N LEU A 613 -12.47 20.48 -10.02
CA LEU A 613 -13.43 20.53 -11.12
C LEU A 613 -14.73 19.80 -10.80
N GLU A 614 -14.68 18.60 -10.23
CA GLU A 614 -15.88 17.85 -9.82
C GLU A 614 -16.71 18.64 -8.80
N TRP A 615 -16.06 19.35 -7.87
CA TRP A 615 -16.75 20.21 -6.91
C TRP A 615 -17.38 21.44 -7.58
N MET A 616 -16.68 22.08 -8.52
CA MET A 616 -17.23 23.17 -9.32
C MET A 616 -18.42 22.72 -10.18
N ASP A 617 -18.29 21.58 -10.86
CA ASP A 617 -19.35 21.00 -11.68
C ASP A 617 -20.57 20.66 -10.81
N ALA A 618 -20.37 20.17 -9.58
CA ALA A 618 -21.46 19.91 -8.64
C ALA A 618 -22.20 21.19 -8.19
N MET A 619 -21.49 22.33 -8.13
CA MET A 619 -22.11 23.63 -7.85
C MET A 619 -22.96 24.09 -9.05
N ASP A 620 -22.45 23.93 -10.27
CA ASP A 620 -23.19 24.26 -11.49
C ASP A 620 -24.40 23.32 -11.69
N GLU A 621 -24.26 22.04 -11.36
CA GLU A 621 -25.34 21.05 -11.41
C GLU A 621 -26.48 21.35 -10.43
N ALA A 622 -26.22 22.10 -9.35
CA ALA A 622 -27.25 22.47 -8.38
C ALA A 622 -28.30 23.43 -8.97
N GLU A 623 -27.93 24.20 -9.99
CA GLU A 623 -28.85 25.14 -10.67
C GLU A 623 -29.69 24.46 -11.76
N ARG A 624 -29.40 23.20 -12.12
CA ARG A 624 -30.12 22.51 -13.19
C ARG A 624 -31.58 22.26 -12.80
N PRO A 625 -32.54 22.38 -13.73
CA PRO A 625 -33.91 21.99 -13.47
C PRO A 625 -33.98 20.49 -13.14
N PRO A 626 -34.91 20.06 -12.25
CA PRO A 626 -35.10 18.64 -11.96
C PRO A 626 -35.59 17.90 -13.20
N LEU A 627 -35.46 16.56 -13.18
CA LEU A 627 -36.02 15.72 -14.22
C LEU A 627 -37.55 15.87 -14.27
N LEU A 628 -38.09 15.86 -15.49
CA LEU A 628 -39.54 15.82 -15.67
C LEU A 628 -40.07 14.46 -15.18
N PRO A 629 -41.17 14.43 -14.41
CA PRO A 629 -41.78 13.18 -13.99
C PRO A 629 -42.32 12.45 -15.23
N ILE A 630 -42.15 11.12 -15.23
CA ILE A 630 -42.72 10.25 -16.25
C ILE A 630 -44.26 10.26 -16.09
N PRO A 631 -45.05 10.29 -17.18
CA PRO A 631 -46.50 10.26 -17.08
C PRO A 631 -46.98 8.93 -16.49
N GLU A 632 -47.35 8.95 -15.23
CA GLU A 632 -47.97 7.84 -14.51
C GLU A 632 -49.49 7.82 -14.71
N GLY A 633 -50.10 6.66 -14.51
CA GLY A 633 -51.56 6.53 -14.46
C GLY A 633 -52.15 7.45 -13.37
N MET A 634 -53.35 7.98 -13.62
CA MET A 634 -54.06 8.80 -12.62
C MET A 634 -54.22 8.00 -11.31
N SER A 635 -53.93 8.63 -10.18
CA SER A 635 -54.05 8.00 -8.86
C SER A 635 -55.47 7.49 -8.63
N TYR A 636 -55.64 6.17 -8.63
CA TYR A 636 -56.94 5.50 -8.53
C TYR A 636 -56.84 4.36 -7.52
N VAL A 637 -57.78 4.31 -6.58
CA VAL A 637 -57.91 3.20 -5.64
C VAL A 637 -59.16 2.41 -6.03
N SER A 638 -58.96 1.19 -6.50
CA SER A 638 -60.04 0.34 -6.98
C SER A 638 -60.85 -0.26 -5.82
N ALA A 639 -62.04 -0.76 -6.12
CA ALA A 639 -62.82 -1.52 -5.15
C ALA A 639 -62.14 -2.82 -4.72
N ALA A 640 -61.34 -3.43 -5.62
CA ALA A 640 -60.55 -4.60 -5.29
C ALA A 640 -59.48 -4.27 -4.24
N ASP A 641 -58.79 -3.13 -4.38
CA ASP A 641 -57.78 -2.69 -3.43
C ASP A 641 -58.38 -2.41 -2.04
N VAL A 642 -59.55 -1.77 -1.98
CA VAL A 642 -60.26 -1.49 -0.71
C VAL A 642 -60.68 -2.78 0.01
N GLN A 643 -61.08 -3.81 -0.74
CA GLN A 643 -61.41 -5.11 -0.18
C GLN A 643 -60.16 -5.83 0.31
N ALA A 644 -59.08 -5.80 -0.46
CA ALA A 644 -57.80 -6.40 -0.10
C ALA A 644 -57.19 -5.76 1.16
N TRP A 645 -57.33 -4.45 1.33
CA TRP A 645 -56.78 -3.72 2.49
C TRP A 645 -57.69 -3.67 3.71
N LYS A 646 -58.85 -4.34 3.69
CA LYS A 646 -59.81 -4.30 4.81
C LYS A 646 -59.20 -4.81 6.12
N GLU A 647 -58.51 -5.95 6.07
CA GLU A 647 -57.90 -6.56 7.25
C GLU A 647 -56.78 -5.69 7.83
N ILE A 648 -55.93 -5.15 6.96
CA ILE A 648 -54.84 -4.23 7.33
C ILE A 648 -55.42 -2.96 7.96
N ARG A 649 -56.49 -2.41 7.37
CA ARG A 649 -57.18 -1.22 7.89
C ARG A 649 -57.77 -1.46 9.26
N ASP A 650 -58.41 -2.60 9.48
CA ASP A 650 -59.03 -2.92 10.77
C ASP A 650 -57.96 -3.18 11.84
N ALA A 651 -56.83 -3.80 11.48
CA ALA A 651 -55.65 -3.93 12.34
C ALA A 651 -55.03 -2.57 12.68
N ASP A 652 -54.81 -1.69 11.70
CA ASP A 652 -54.28 -0.34 11.90
C ASP A 652 -55.24 0.55 12.73
N ARG A 653 -56.55 0.32 12.62
CA ARG A 653 -57.58 0.94 13.48
C ARG A 653 -57.46 0.44 14.92
N ALA A 654 -57.30 -0.87 15.14
CA ALA A 654 -57.07 -1.42 16.46
C ALA A 654 -55.77 -0.87 17.10
N LEU A 655 -54.67 -0.79 16.33
CA LEU A 655 -53.41 -0.19 16.76
C LEU A 655 -53.52 1.32 17.01
N SER A 656 -54.45 2.00 16.33
CA SER A 656 -54.73 3.43 16.54
C SER A 656 -55.44 3.72 17.86
N ALA A 657 -56.22 2.75 18.35
CA ALA A 657 -56.93 2.85 19.62
C ALA A 657 -55.96 2.72 20.81
N ASP A 658 -54.91 1.92 20.69
CA ASP A 658 -53.89 1.73 21.72
C ASP A 658 -52.80 2.83 21.64
N PRO A 659 -52.71 3.77 22.60
CA PRO A 659 -51.70 4.83 22.59
C PRO A 659 -50.25 4.33 22.59
N PHE A 660 -49.97 3.12 23.08
CA PHE A 660 -48.62 2.55 23.13
C PHE A 660 -48.18 1.88 21.82
N ARG A 661 -49.14 1.63 20.90
CA ARG A 661 -48.88 0.94 19.62
C ARG A 661 -49.20 1.79 18.39
N LYS A 662 -49.57 3.06 18.55
CA LYS A 662 -49.88 4.00 17.46
C LYS A 662 -48.81 4.12 16.37
N ASN A 663 -47.53 4.00 16.73
CA ASN A 663 -46.40 4.10 15.79
C ASN A 663 -46.07 2.77 15.09
N LYS A 664 -46.74 1.67 15.46
CA LYS A 664 -46.51 0.33 14.88
C LYS A 664 -47.49 -0.02 13.74
N LYS A 665 -48.25 0.95 13.23
CA LYS A 665 -49.15 0.77 12.08
C LYS A 665 -48.36 0.48 10.81
N GLN A 666 -48.93 -0.30 9.90
CA GLN A 666 -48.27 -0.62 8.63
C GLN A 666 -48.35 0.55 7.63
N PHE A 667 -49.46 1.30 7.59
CA PHE A 667 -49.66 2.44 6.71
C PHE A 667 -49.66 3.77 7.48
N GLN A 668 -48.66 4.64 7.25
CA GLN A 668 -48.51 5.91 7.98
C GLN A 668 -48.09 7.12 7.11
N PRO A 669 -48.78 7.45 5.99
CA PRO A 669 -48.55 8.73 5.33
C PRO A 669 -49.02 9.88 6.22
N ARG A 670 -48.36 11.04 6.11
CA ARG A 670 -48.71 12.25 6.85
C ARG A 670 -48.75 13.44 5.92
N LEU A 671 -49.78 14.27 6.07
CA LEU A 671 -49.88 15.58 5.42
C LEU A 671 -50.18 16.64 6.47
N PHE A 672 -49.36 17.68 6.58
CA PHE A 672 -49.51 18.79 7.54
C PHE A 672 -49.83 18.31 8.98
N GLY A 673 -49.19 17.22 9.42
CA GLY A 673 -49.39 16.64 10.76
C GLY A 673 -50.60 15.69 10.90
N GLN A 674 -51.47 15.57 9.90
CA GLN A 674 -52.59 14.64 9.90
C GLN A 674 -52.17 13.26 9.35
N PRO A 675 -52.39 12.17 10.09
CA PRO A 675 -52.13 10.82 9.59
C PRO A 675 -53.24 10.39 8.61
N TRP A 676 -52.83 9.95 7.43
CA TRP A 676 -53.76 9.38 6.45
C TRP A 676 -54.13 7.96 6.89
N GLN A 677 -55.41 7.62 6.78
CA GLN A 677 -55.91 6.27 7.04
C GLN A 677 -56.09 5.53 5.73
N LEU A 678 -56.02 4.19 5.79
CA LEU A 678 -56.40 3.36 4.66
C LEU A 678 -57.86 3.64 4.26
N PRO A 679 -58.13 3.87 2.97
CA PRO A 679 -59.46 4.24 2.52
C PRO A 679 -60.47 3.12 2.81
N ASP A 680 -61.67 3.52 3.19
CA ASP A 680 -62.80 2.60 3.39
C ASP A 680 -63.67 2.41 2.14
N LYS A 681 -63.45 3.25 1.13
CA LYS A 681 -64.21 3.32 -0.12
C LYS A 681 -63.28 3.61 -1.30
N PRO A 682 -63.66 3.19 -2.53
CA PRO A 682 -62.90 3.52 -3.73
C PRO A 682 -62.86 5.04 -3.94
N LEU A 683 -61.70 5.57 -4.35
CA LEU A 683 -61.53 6.97 -4.70
C LEU A 683 -61.72 7.11 -6.22
N LEU A 684 -62.92 7.52 -6.63
CA LEU A 684 -63.34 7.63 -8.03
C LEU A 684 -63.23 9.08 -8.51
N PHE A 685 -62.83 9.28 -9.77
CA PHE A 685 -62.77 10.60 -10.40
C PHE A 685 -64.10 10.98 -11.09
N TRP A 686 -64.57 10.14 -12.01
CA TRP A 686 -65.72 10.43 -12.90
C TRP A 686 -67.06 10.72 -12.20
N GLY A 687 -67.24 10.21 -10.97
CA GLY A 687 -68.47 10.40 -10.19
C GLY A 687 -68.50 11.69 -9.35
N THR A 688 -67.43 12.50 -9.38
CA THR A 688 -67.29 13.70 -8.55
C THR A 688 -67.66 14.98 -9.32
N GLY A 689 -67.88 16.10 -8.60
CA GLY A 689 -68.04 17.41 -9.22
C GLY A 689 -69.46 17.84 -9.65
N THR A 690 -70.50 17.02 -9.43
CA THR A 690 -71.88 17.33 -9.86
C THR A 690 -72.41 18.67 -9.31
N ARG A 691 -72.11 18.99 -8.05
CA ARG A 691 -72.48 20.29 -7.44
C ARG A 691 -71.72 21.46 -8.05
N ALA A 692 -70.44 21.27 -8.38
CA ALA A 692 -69.62 22.32 -8.98
C ALA A 692 -70.13 22.70 -10.37
N VAL A 693 -70.62 21.73 -11.15
CA VAL A 693 -71.25 21.99 -12.46
C VAL A 693 -72.54 22.80 -12.29
N GLN A 694 -73.38 22.50 -11.31
CA GLN A 694 -74.60 23.28 -11.04
C GLN A 694 -74.28 24.71 -10.62
N GLN A 695 -73.31 24.89 -9.72
CA GLN A 695 -72.84 26.21 -9.31
C GLN A 695 -72.22 26.98 -10.48
N ALA A 696 -71.46 26.32 -11.35
CA ALA A 696 -70.89 26.94 -12.54
C ALA A 696 -71.99 27.45 -13.50
N LEU A 697 -73.09 26.70 -13.67
CA LEU A 697 -74.24 27.16 -14.46
C LEU A 697 -74.95 28.35 -13.82
N GLU A 698 -75.12 28.35 -12.51
CA GLU A 698 -75.68 29.48 -11.76
C GLU A 698 -74.80 30.73 -11.88
N HIS A 699 -73.49 30.56 -11.71
CA HIS A 699 -72.52 31.64 -11.88
C HIS A 699 -72.46 32.15 -13.32
N ALA A 700 -72.49 31.26 -14.33
CA ALA A 700 -72.52 31.65 -15.73
C ALA A 700 -73.80 32.44 -16.07
N ALA A 701 -74.95 32.06 -15.52
CA ALA A 701 -76.20 32.81 -15.67
C ALA A 701 -76.12 34.21 -15.02
N SER A 702 -75.61 34.29 -13.79
CA SER A 702 -75.38 35.55 -13.09
C SER A 702 -74.38 36.45 -13.84
N ASP A 703 -73.32 35.86 -14.39
CA ASP A 703 -72.28 36.56 -15.13
C ASP A 703 -72.76 37.06 -16.49
N ALA A 704 -73.64 36.31 -17.16
CA ALA A 704 -74.32 36.76 -18.37
C ALA A 704 -75.22 37.97 -18.10
N GLU A 705 -75.96 37.97 -16.99
CA GLU A 705 -76.73 39.14 -16.55
C GLU A 705 -75.82 40.32 -16.17
N ARG A 706 -74.73 40.07 -15.44
CA ARG A 706 -73.73 41.08 -15.08
C ARG A 706 -73.13 41.74 -16.32
N ARG A 707 -72.70 40.95 -17.30
CA ARG A 707 -72.16 41.42 -18.59
C ARG A 707 -73.21 42.22 -19.36
N ARG A 708 -74.48 41.79 -19.36
CA ARG A 708 -75.58 42.53 -19.99
C ARG A 708 -75.83 43.89 -19.31
N ARG A 709 -75.64 43.98 -17.99
CA ARG A 709 -75.78 45.23 -17.20
C ARG A 709 -74.53 46.11 -17.22
N GLY A 710 -73.39 45.58 -17.65
CA GLY A 710 -72.10 46.29 -17.66
C GLY A 710 -71.49 46.49 -16.28
N GLU A 711 -71.86 45.67 -15.30
CA GLU A 711 -71.35 45.78 -13.92
C GLU A 711 -69.94 45.17 -13.82
N PRO A 712 -68.94 45.91 -13.30
CA PRO A 712 -67.60 45.37 -13.10
C PRO A 712 -67.57 44.42 -11.90
N LEU A 713 -66.69 43.43 -11.96
CA LEU A 713 -66.29 42.66 -10.78
C LEU A 713 -65.54 43.56 -9.78
N ALA A 714 -65.37 43.05 -8.55
CA ALA A 714 -64.50 43.68 -7.57
C ALA A 714 -63.10 43.96 -8.18
N PRO A 715 -62.46 45.09 -7.84
CA PRO A 715 -61.18 45.47 -8.44
C PRO A 715 -60.14 44.34 -8.31
N PRO A 716 -59.64 43.79 -9.44
CA PRO A 716 -58.68 42.68 -9.43
C PRO A 716 -57.25 43.16 -9.11
N TYR A 717 -57.02 44.47 -9.13
CA TYR A 717 -55.75 45.06 -8.71
C TYR A 717 -55.74 45.27 -7.18
N PRO A 718 -54.57 45.18 -6.54
CA PRO A 718 -54.48 45.41 -5.11
C PRO A 718 -54.87 46.85 -4.77
N CYS A 719 -56.00 47.00 -4.09
CA CYS A 719 -56.57 48.28 -3.66
C CYS A 719 -56.99 48.18 -2.18
N PRO A 720 -57.37 49.28 -1.50
CA PRO A 720 -57.78 49.21 -0.09
C PRO A 720 -58.93 48.23 0.18
N GLU A 721 -59.83 48.04 -0.80
CA GLU A 721 -60.95 47.09 -0.72
C GLU A 721 -60.53 45.63 -1.01
N ASN A 722 -59.43 45.43 -1.72
CA ASN A 722 -58.86 44.11 -2.05
C ASN A 722 -57.32 44.15 -1.94
N PRO A 723 -56.72 44.15 -0.74
CA PRO A 723 -55.29 44.35 -0.56
C PRO A 723 -54.41 43.29 -1.23
N TRP A 724 -54.94 42.08 -1.38
CA TRP A 724 -54.26 40.92 -1.93
C TRP A 724 -54.35 40.84 -3.47
N GLY A 725 -55.25 41.62 -4.07
CA GLY A 725 -55.47 41.61 -5.51
C GLY A 725 -55.92 40.25 -6.02
N TRP A 726 -56.95 39.67 -5.43
CA TRP A 726 -57.55 38.42 -5.93
C TRP A 726 -58.04 38.58 -7.36
N ARG A 727 -57.49 37.78 -8.27
CA ARG A 727 -57.87 37.76 -9.69
C ARG A 727 -58.42 36.40 -10.05
N LEU A 728 -59.59 36.38 -10.69
CA LEU A 728 -60.02 35.22 -11.44
C LEU A 728 -59.05 35.02 -12.60
N VAL A 729 -58.54 33.79 -12.74
CA VAL A 729 -57.69 33.42 -13.89
C VAL A 729 -58.55 33.56 -15.13
N LYS A 730 -58.10 34.35 -16.10
CA LYS A 730 -58.80 34.50 -17.37
C LYS A 730 -58.51 33.28 -18.23
N ASP A 731 -59.51 32.42 -18.36
CA ASP A 731 -59.47 31.31 -19.31
C ASP A 731 -59.97 31.78 -20.67
N ILE A 732 -59.34 31.32 -21.75
CA ILE A 732 -59.68 31.68 -23.13
C ILE A 732 -61.09 31.18 -23.49
N LEU A 733 -61.55 30.12 -22.84
CA LEU A 733 -62.89 29.57 -23.04
C LEU A 733 -64.00 30.37 -22.35
N ASP A 734 -63.64 31.24 -21.39
CA ASP A 734 -64.58 32.02 -20.56
C ASP A 734 -64.57 33.54 -20.89
N ASP A 735 -63.91 33.95 -21.98
CA ASP A 735 -63.86 35.34 -22.47
C ASP A 735 -65.25 35.88 -22.84
#